data_AF-A0A875S6W0-F1
#
_entry.id   AF-A0A875S6W0-F1
#
_cell.length_a   1.000
_cell.length_b   1.000
_cell.length_c   1.000
_cell.angle_alpha   90.00
_cell.angle_beta   90.00
_cell.angle_gamma   90.00
#
_symmetry.space_group_name_H-M   'P 1'
#
loop_
_entity.id
_entity.type
_entity.pdbx_description
1 polymer ?
#
loop_
_entity_poly.entity_id
_entity_poly.type
_entity_poly.pdbx_seq_one_letter_code
_entity_poly.pdbx_strand_id
1 'polypeptide(L)'
;MFIRSTPCLIRNFRALPFGQLRSVSTTKSFDYQTDLQKVPIDKIRNIGIIAHIDAGKTTTTERMLYYSGLISRIGNVDEGDTVTDYLTQEKDRGITIQSAAVTVPWNQHRINVIDTPGHADFTFEVIRSLRVLDGSVTILDAVAGVEAQTEKVWKQAKDLKIPLIAYVNKMDREGAGYGRTVKEIVGRLGTRSVLVNIPYFMQDKTTKEMLFKGVIDVIDKKLLVWDEDQDGLIGDGRKVTVTDIDTAETARPDLYKQCKDARQSVIEQLGDYDESIIDAFLVTEKYMNVPSSIIKRALRKATIDRYATPILCGSSFKNIGVQPFMDAIIDYLPSPIDVDPPDVISSTHLTHSRKSRNKKGFKNKTSESLPTCMDPKLGCIVNNDKHLTTSLAFKVTSHPNRGLMTFVRVYSGKLQPNSTVINSRNGEKVKIGKLLIMNGDVPQEVKSLSAGNIGVITGTDEISTGDTLISHSSSKNVNKIPKKEASAKLLPISVPPPVFSVSIEPTTVADKRKLESSLGVLLKEDPSLKLDYDEESGQMILSGMGELHLDITKDRLINDMKVHADVGKVRVTYKETIICPSPEVIKRVDATDGSGFFKISLSVDSFEGSAENTDYFNGEDDSECHPLEYDNNLIVFDKYAAPDFVRKALTNEDQEWPLSINYEHLMRAIVSGVTGALQVGGKIARLPLHSVVVKIRKWSLPIEATSAAALNQCTRLAVQESLGQLAETSFTLLEPLMRISVFVNDEDLGAVTQDLMSARNAKITDIDEQDNSSTGQDMVWARDQAEKTYIPYDPTMQYIKESQTGGKKVINGEAPLKDMIGYLPKIRSLTKGRGIYDMEYERMQRATPGRVREILEQ
;
A
#
# COMPACT_ATOMS: atom_id res chain seq x y z
N MET A 1 -65.74 -35.13 11.27
CA MET A 1 -66.27 -34.55 12.53
C MET A 1 -65.09 -34.41 13.48
N PHE A 2 -64.57 -33.26 13.91
CA PHE A 2 -65.08 -31.91 14.25
C PHE A 2 -63.99 -30.88 13.84
N ILE A 3 -64.23 -29.88 12.98
CA ILE A 3 -64.61 -28.46 13.23
C ILE A 3 -63.83 -27.73 14.35
N ARG A 4 -63.02 -26.72 13.97
CA ARG A 4 -63.06 -25.28 14.36
C ARG A 4 -61.76 -24.57 13.88
N SER A 5 -61.76 -23.86 12.75
CA SER A 5 -62.14 -22.44 12.52
C SER A 5 -61.23 -21.40 13.19
N THR A 6 -60.56 -20.62 12.36
CA THR A 6 -59.85 -19.36 12.64
C THR A 6 -60.76 -18.30 13.27
N PRO A 7 -60.16 -17.21 13.82
CA PRO A 7 -60.39 -15.93 13.15
C PRO A 7 -59.14 -15.03 13.03
N CYS A 8 -59.10 -14.30 11.92
CA CYS A 8 -58.30 -13.08 11.75
C CYS A 8 -58.82 -11.96 12.66
N LEU A 9 -57.92 -11.14 13.22
CA LEU A 9 -58.24 -9.82 13.77
C LEU A 9 -57.09 -8.83 13.52
N ILE A 10 -57.22 -8.10 12.41
CA ILE A 10 -57.12 -6.64 12.24
C ILE A 10 -55.96 -5.90 12.94
N ARG A 11 -55.15 -5.27 12.08
CA ARG A 11 -54.32 -4.06 12.26
C ARG A 11 -54.70 -3.21 13.48
N ASN A 12 -53.74 -3.02 14.38
CA ASN A 12 -53.59 -1.77 15.13
C ASN A 12 -52.13 -1.33 15.02
N PHE A 13 -51.89 -0.33 14.18
CA PHE A 13 -50.71 0.53 14.25
C PHE A 13 -50.74 1.24 15.61
N ARG A 14 -49.87 0.81 16.52
CA ARG A 14 -49.48 1.61 17.69
C ARG A 14 -47.97 1.77 17.63
N ALA A 15 -47.54 3.02 17.53
CA ALA A 15 -46.16 3.45 17.59
C ALA A 15 -45.47 2.80 18.80
N LEU A 16 -44.41 2.02 18.53
CA LEU A 16 -43.53 1.49 19.55
C LEU A 16 -42.53 2.60 19.94
N PRO A 17 -42.34 2.88 21.23
CA PRO A 17 -41.34 3.83 21.68
C PRO A 17 -39.94 3.27 21.38
N PHE A 18 -39.19 3.98 20.54
CA PHE A 18 -37.77 3.79 20.32
C PHE A 18 -37.03 4.16 21.61
N GLY A 19 -36.56 3.17 22.36
CA GLY A 19 -35.94 3.39 23.67
C GLY A 19 -35.48 2.12 24.37
N GLN A 20 -34.78 1.23 23.67
CA GLN A 20 -33.96 0.18 24.29
C GLN A 20 -32.71 -0.06 23.44
N LEU A 21 -31.63 0.63 23.78
CA LEU A 21 -30.29 0.17 23.41
C LEU A 21 -29.93 -0.99 24.34
N ARG A 22 -30.04 -2.19 23.74
CA ARG A 22 -29.21 -3.39 23.91
C ARG A 22 -28.53 -3.53 25.27
N SER A 23 -29.17 -4.33 26.12
CA SER A 23 -28.59 -4.94 27.31
C SER A 23 -27.32 -5.72 26.96
N VAL A 24 -26.21 -5.38 27.63
CA VAL A 24 -24.92 -6.08 27.62
C VAL A 24 -24.98 -7.36 28.49
N SER A 25 -26.14 -8.00 28.61
CA SER A 25 -26.27 -9.25 29.35
C SER A 25 -27.26 -10.18 28.67
N THR A 26 -26.84 -11.44 28.54
CA THR A 26 -27.47 -12.59 27.86
C THR A 26 -27.22 -12.71 26.35
N THR A 27 -25.95 -12.94 25.99
CA THR A 27 -25.62 -13.72 24.78
C THR A 27 -26.22 -15.11 24.91
N LYS A 28 -27.39 -15.34 24.28
CA LYS A 28 -27.69 -16.67 23.73
C LYS A 28 -26.51 -17.01 22.82
N SER A 29 -25.91 -18.18 23.04
CA SER A 29 -24.86 -18.75 22.19
C SER A 29 -25.40 -18.89 20.76
N PHE A 30 -25.17 -17.86 19.94
CA PHE A 30 -25.26 -17.98 18.50
C PHE A 30 -24.09 -18.86 18.06
N ASP A 31 -24.32 -19.85 17.21
CA ASP A 31 -23.25 -20.60 16.55
C ASP A 31 -22.52 -19.66 15.57
N TYR A 32 -21.59 -18.87 16.09
CA TYR A 32 -20.89 -17.79 15.36
C TYR A 32 -20.11 -18.28 14.13
N GLN A 33 -19.74 -19.56 14.08
CA GLN A 33 -18.97 -20.13 12.97
C GLN A 33 -19.79 -20.32 11.68
N THR A 34 -21.11 -20.48 11.73
CA THR A 34 -21.92 -20.83 10.54
C THR A 34 -22.56 -19.65 9.80
N ASP A 35 -22.59 -18.44 10.38
CA ASP A 35 -23.32 -17.29 9.80
C ASP A 35 -22.46 -16.20 9.17
N LEU A 36 -21.13 -16.23 9.36
CA LEU A 36 -20.21 -15.29 8.71
C LEU A 36 -20.40 -15.26 7.18
N GLN A 37 -20.69 -16.41 6.55
CA GLN A 37 -20.85 -16.52 5.11
C GLN A 37 -22.10 -15.82 4.53
N LYS A 38 -23.10 -15.50 5.38
CA LYS A 38 -24.37 -14.88 4.95
C LYS A 38 -24.41 -13.36 5.17
N VAL A 39 -23.31 -12.76 5.63
CA VAL A 39 -23.25 -11.32 5.87
C VAL A 39 -23.40 -10.58 4.53
N PRO A 40 -24.41 -9.70 4.40
CA PRO A 40 -24.62 -8.94 3.19
C PRO A 40 -23.51 -7.89 3.00
N ILE A 41 -23.31 -7.45 1.76
CA ILE A 41 -22.17 -6.60 1.38
C ILE A 41 -22.15 -5.24 2.09
N ASP A 42 -23.31 -4.69 2.46
CA ASP A 42 -23.47 -3.46 3.25
C ASP A 42 -22.90 -3.58 4.67
N LYS A 43 -22.79 -4.83 5.17
CA LYS A 43 -22.29 -5.13 6.52
C LYS A 43 -20.85 -5.62 6.54
N ILE A 44 -20.13 -5.48 5.43
CA ILE A 44 -18.69 -5.74 5.34
C ILE A 44 -17.93 -4.42 5.57
N ARG A 45 -16.83 -4.48 6.31
CA ARG A 45 -15.85 -3.40 6.47
C ARG A 45 -14.47 -3.96 6.18
N ASN A 46 -13.81 -3.48 5.13
CA ASN A 46 -12.42 -3.83 4.85
C ASN A 46 -11.53 -2.68 5.34
N ILE A 47 -10.81 -2.91 6.44
CA ILE A 47 -10.04 -1.87 7.13
C ILE A 47 -8.56 -2.22 7.22
N GLY A 48 -7.71 -1.20 7.05
CA GLY A 48 -6.30 -1.27 7.42
C GLY A 48 -6.06 -0.61 8.76
N ILE A 49 -5.04 -1.05 9.47
CA ILE A 49 -4.52 -0.34 10.63
C ILE A 49 -3.13 0.19 10.26
N ILE A 50 -3.00 1.52 10.25
CA ILE A 50 -1.77 2.28 10.02
C ILE A 50 -1.29 2.80 11.37
N ALA A 51 -0.02 2.61 11.70
CA ALA A 51 0.58 3.22 12.86
C ALA A 51 2.11 3.29 12.72
N HIS A 52 2.74 4.19 13.47
CA HIS A 52 4.19 4.15 13.64
C HIS A 52 4.63 2.98 14.54
N ILE A 53 5.94 2.74 14.58
CA ILE A 53 6.59 1.78 15.48
C ILE A 53 6.18 2.11 16.91
N ASP A 54 5.87 1.07 17.69
CA ASP A 54 5.43 1.16 19.07
C ASP A 54 4.13 1.91 19.35
N ALA A 55 3.39 2.45 18.36
CA ALA A 55 2.11 3.14 18.62
C ALA A 55 0.99 2.22 19.19
N GLY A 56 1.24 0.91 19.27
CA GLY A 56 0.33 -0.09 19.83
C GLY A 56 -0.63 -0.68 18.80
N LYS A 57 -0.18 -0.79 17.55
CA LYS A 57 -0.94 -1.36 16.42
C LYS A 57 -1.37 -2.81 16.69
N THR A 58 -0.39 -3.70 16.84
CA THR A 58 -0.56 -5.13 17.14
C THR A 58 -1.37 -5.32 18.43
N THR A 59 -1.06 -4.56 19.49
CA THR A 59 -1.81 -4.61 20.74
C THR A 59 -3.29 -4.30 20.54
N THR A 60 -3.62 -3.29 19.72
CA THR A 60 -5.01 -2.94 19.42
C THR A 60 -5.71 -4.03 18.62
N THR A 61 -5.04 -4.60 17.61
CA THR A 61 -5.54 -5.72 16.81
C THR A 61 -5.82 -6.94 17.68
N GLU A 62 -4.91 -7.28 18.60
CA GLU A 62 -5.07 -8.36 19.58
C GLU A 62 -6.31 -8.16 20.47
N ARG A 63 -6.54 -6.94 20.98
CA ARG A 63 -7.74 -6.62 21.77
C ARG A 63 -9.02 -6.74 20.93
N MET A 64 -9.01 -6.34 19.66
CA MET A 64 -10.15 -6.52 18.76
C MET A 64 -10.51 -8.01 18.60
N LEU A 65 -9.50 -8.88 18.46
CA LEU A 65 -9.69 -10.32 18.35
C LEU A 65 -10.25 -10.92 19.64
N TYR A 66 -9.74 -10.51 20.80
CA TYR A 66 -10.25 -10.94 22.09
C TYR A 66 -11.71 -10.51 22.32
N TYR A 67 -12.05 -9.24 22.07
CA TYR A 67 -13.42 -8.74 22.27
C TYR A 67 -14.43 -9.35 21.30
N SER A 68 -14.00 -9.73 20.10
CA SER A 68 -14.84 -10.49 19.16
C SER A 68 -15.12 -11.93 19.60
N GLY A 69 -14.38 -12.45 20.59
CA GLY A 69 -14.49 -13.83 21.07
C GLY A 69 -13.74 -14.86 20.22
N LEU A 70 -12.89 -14.43 19.28
CA LEU A 70 -12.04 -15.33 18.48
C LEU A 70 -10.89 -15.92 19.29
N ILE A 71 -10.34 -15.15 20.23
CA ILE A 71 -9.27 -15.59 21.14
C ILE A 71 -9.80 -15.60 22.57
N SER A 72 -9.49 -16.64 23.33
CA SER A 72 -9.92 -16.80 24.73
C SER A 72 -9.04 -16.06 25.74
N ARG A 73 -7.77 -15.80 25.41
CA ARG A 73 -6.78 -15.12 26.24
C ARG A 73 -6.16 -13.97 25.45
N ILE A 74 -5.78 -12.91 26.14
CA ILE A 74 -5.12 -11.78 25.50
C ILE A 74 -3.61 -12.01 25.47
N GLY A 75 -3.01 -12.00 24.28
CA GLY A 75 -1.56 -12.03 24.11
C GLY A 75 -0.90 -10.69 24.41
N ASN A 76 0.39 -10.72 24.73
CA ASN A 76 1.22 -9.53 24.94
C ASN A 76 2.39 -9.51 23.94
N VAL A 77 2.69 -8.33 23.39
CA VAL A 77 3.77 -8.14 22.41
C VAL A 77 5.12 -8.37 23.08
N ASP A 78 5.31 -7.85 24.30
CA ASP A 78 6.58 -7.97 25.04
C ASP A 78 6.91 -9.42 25.41
N GLU A 79 5.89 -10.28 25.51
CA GLU A 79 6.05 -11.71 25.80
C GLU A 79 6.12 -12.57 24.52
N GLY A 80 5.92 -11.96 23.33
CA GLY A 80 5.92 -12.66 22.05
C GLY A 80 4.71 -13.59 21.82
N ASP A 81 3.63 -13.42 22.59
CA ASP A 81 2.46 -14.30 22.61
C ASP A 81 1.34 -13.85 21.66
N THR A 82 1.57 -12.82 20.85
CA THR A 82 0.59 -12.28 19.90
C THR A 82 0.26 -13.24 18.77
N VAL A 83 -1.00 -13.22 18.33
CA VAL A 83 -1.52 -14.10 17.26
C VAL A 83 -1.23 -13.54 15.86
N THR A 84 -1.07 -12.22 15.74
CA THR A 84 -0.89 -11.55 14.44
C THR A 84 0.57 -11.53 13.96
N ASP A 85 1.53 -11.68 14.87
CA ASP A 85 2.96 -11.75 14.54
C ASP A 85 3.35 -13.22 14.34
N TYR A 86 3.38 -13.66 13.08
CA TYR A 86 3.60 -15.06 12.71
C TYR A 86 5.08 -15.44 12.72
N LEU A 87 5.96 -14.49 12.40
CA LEU A 87 7.39 -14.75 12.26
C LEU A 87 8.09 -14.61 13.61
N THR A 88 9.08 -15.47 13.87
CA THR A 88 9.91 -15.37 15.08
C THR A 88 10.64 -14.04 15.15
N GLN A 89 11.08 -13.50 14.02
CA GLN A 89 11.74 -12.19 13.95
C GLN A 89 10.82 -11.01 14.31
N GLU A 90 9.53 -11.12 14.01
CA GLU A 90 8.55 -10.09 14.41
C GLU A 90 8.46 -10.03 15.93
N LYS A 91 8.45 -11.20 16.57
CA LYS A 91 8.43 -11.34 18.04
C LYS A 91 9.73 -10.87 18.69
N ASP A 92 10.88 -11.28 18.14
CA ASP A 92 12.19 -10.92 18.70
C ASP A 92 12.50 -9.42 18.57
N ARG A 93 12.05 -8.78 17.49
CA ARG A 93 12.29 -7.35 17.23
C ARG A 93 11.16 -6.43 17.67
N GLY A 94 9.99 -6.98 18.02
CA GLY A 94 8.79 -6.22 18.38
C GLY A 94 8.22 -5.37 17.24
N ILE A 95 8.49 -5.73 15.98
CA ILE A 95 8.00 -5.01 14.80
C ILE A 95 7.16 -5.91 13.91
N THR A 96 6.09 -5.38 13.31
CA THR A 96 5.35 -6.08 12.27
C THR A 96 6.09 -5.96 10.94
N ILE A 97 6.38 -7.11 10.31
CA ILE A 97 7.09 -7.21 9.04
C ILE A 97 6.10 -7.54 7.92
N GLN A 98 5.29 -8.58 8.10
CA GLN A 98 4.30 -9.05 7.14
C GLN A 98 2.88 -8.63 7.53
N SER A 99 2.05 -8.31 6.54
CA SER A 99 0.68 -7.87 6.83
C SER A 99 -0.24 -9.03 7.26
N ALA A 100 -0.75 -9.05 8.49
CA ALA A 100 -1.71 -10.07 8.91
C ALA A 100 -3.12 -9.70 8.40
N ALA A 101 -3.80 -10.61 7.71
CA ALA A 101 -5.18 -10.42 7.27
C ALA A 101 -6.13 -11.30 8.10
N VAL A 102 -6.96 -10.68 8.93
CA VAL A 102 -7.83 -11.36 9.89
C VAL A 102 -9.28 -10.89 9.74
N THR A 103 -10.22 -11.82 9.78
CA THR A 103 -11.66 -11.52 9.79
C THR A 103 -12.22 -11.55 11.21
N VAL A 104 -12.82 -10.45 11.63
CA VAL A 104 -13.37 -10.21 12.97
C VAL A 104 -14.89 -9.99 12.89
N PRO A 105 -15.73 -10.83 13.53
CA PRO A 105 -17.14 -10.55 13.68
C PRO A 105 -17.39 -9.51 14.79
N TRP A 106 -18.13 -8.44 14.50
CA TRP A 106 -18.55 -7.47 15.50
C TRP A 106 -19.94 -6.92 15.18
N ASN A 107 -20.87 -6.90 16.16
CA ASN A 107 -22.20 -6.30 16.01
C ASN A 107 -22.96 -6.66 14.70
N GLN A 108 -22.97 -7.95 14.32
CA GLN A 108 -23.56 -8.48 13.07
C GLN A 108 -22.90 -7.98 11.77
N HIS A 109 -21.74 -7.37 11.87
CA HIS A 109 -20.89 -6.95 10.76
C HIS A 109 -19.65 -7.84 10.70
N ARG A 110 -19.07 -7.89 9.50
CA ARG A 110 -17.80 -8.54 9.24
C ARG A 110 -16.75 -7.46 9.03
N ILE A 111 -15.75 -7.42 9.91
CA ILE A 111 -14.61 -6.52 9.80
C ILE A 111 -13.42 -7.35 9.32
N ASN A 112 -12.94 -7.10 8.11
CA ASN A 112 -11.70 -7.67 7.61
C ASN A 112 -10.58 -6.67 7.92
N VAL A 113 -9.68 -7.04 8.82
CA VAL A 113 -8.57 -6.21 9.27
C VAL A 113 -7.30 -6.64 8.56
N ILE A 114 -6.59 -5.68 7.97
CA ILE A 114 -5.22 -5.86 7.48
C ILE A 114 -4.28 -5.06 8.39
N ASP A 115 -3.44 -5.77 9.12
CA ASP A 115 -2.46 -5.20 10.02
C ASP A 115 -1.21 -4.78 9.21
N THR A 116 -1.00 -3.48 8.98
CA THR A 116 0.08 -3.02 8.07
C THR A 116 1.41 -2.79 8.80
N PRO A 117 2.57 -3.07 8.21
CA PRO A 117 3.85 -2.84 8.88
C PRO A 117 4.10 -1.35 9.13
N GLY A 118 4.66 -1.04 10.30
CA GLY A 118 4.95 0.33 10.74
C GLY A 118 6.38 0.78 10.48
N HIS A 119 7.19 0.04 9.70
CA HIS A 119 8.60 0.35 9.40
C HIS A 119 8.79 0.78 7.93
N ALA A 120 9.71 1.71 7.66
CA ALA A 120 9.93 2.30 6.34
C ALA A 120 10.38 1.28 5.27
N ASP A 121 11.25 0.33 5.63
CA ASP A 121 11.72 -0.73 4.74
C ASP A 121 10.60 -1.61 4.14
N PHE A 122 9.41 -1.65 4.76
CA PHE A 122 8.24 -2.40 4.28
C PHE A 122 7.17 -1.51 3.63
N THR A 123 7.57 -0.33 3.12
CA THR A 123 6.68 0.58 2.38
C THR A 123 5.89 -0.12 1.26
N PHE A 124 6.50 -1.08 0.57
CA PHE A 124 5.82 -1.84 -0.47
C PHE A 124 4.65 -2.68 0.07
N GLU A 125 4.81 -3.30 1.24
CA GLU A 125 3.75 -4.07 1.91
C GLU A 125 2.60 -3.14 2.36
N VAL A 126 2.93 -1.90 2.79
CA VAL A 126 1.94 -0.87 3.10
C VAL A 126 1.15 -0.46 1.85
N ILE A 127 1.83 -0.12 0.74
CA ILE A 127 1.19 0.29 -0.53
C ILE A 127 0.25 -0.81 -1.05
N ARG A 128 0.71 -2.06 -1.02
CA ARG A 128 -0.05 -3.24 -1.40
C ARG A 128 -1.30 -3.40 -0.51
N SER A 129 -1.16 -3.23 0.79
CA SER A 129 -2.26 -3.35 1.75
C SER A 129 -3.30 -2.25 1.54
N LEU A 130 -2.89 -0.97 1.45
CA LEU A 130 -3.79 0.17 1.28
C LEU A 130 -4.72 0.03 0.07
N ARG A 131 -4.23 -0.50 -1.05
CA ARG A 131 -5.01 -0.68 -2.28
C ARG A 131 -6.15 -1.69 -2.17
N VAL A 132 -6.08 -2.57 -1.18
CA VAL A 132 -7.04 -3.65 -0.93
C VAL A 132 -8.06 -3.22 0.12
N LEU A 133 -7.96 -2.02 0.66
CA LEU A 133 -8.80 -1.55 1.76
C LEU A 133 -9.89 -0.62 1.27
N ASP A 134 -10.99 -0.57 2.02
CA ASP A 134 -12.10 0.36 1.76
C ASP A 134 -12.04 1.55 2.70
N GLY A 135 -11.57 1.34 3.93
CA GLY A 135 -11.27 2.39 4.90
C GLY A 135 -9.99 2.07 5.65
N SER A 136 -9.48 3.03 6.42
CA SER A 136 -8.30 2.81 7.24
C SER A 136 -8.42 3.51 8.59
N VAL A 137 -7.76 2.92 9.59
CA VAL A 137 -7.60 3.49 10.92
C VAL A 137 -6.15 3.85 11.12
N THR A 138 -5.90 5.09 11.52
CA THR A 138 -4.59 5.55 11.94
C THR A 138 -4.50 5.58 13.45
N ILE A 139 -3.61 4.76 14.02
CA ILE A 139 -3.32 4.73 15.44
C ILE A 139 -2.14 5.66 15.73
N LEU A 140 -2.33 6.56 16.68
CA LEU A 140 -1.34 7.57 17.08
C LEU A 140 -1.02 7.40 18.57
N ASP A 141 0.25 7.59 18.94
CA ASP A 141 0.66 7.61 20.34
C ASP A 141 0.37 9.00 20.94
N ALA A 142 -0.40 9.07 22.03
CA ALA A 142 -0.71 10.32 22.73
C ALA A 142 0.53 11.07 23.24
N VAL A 143 1.64 10.36 23.48
CA VAL A 143 2.90 10.92 23.99
C VAL A 143 3.78 11.46 22.85
N ALA A 144 3.83 10.79 21.70
CA ALA A 144 4.66 11.22 20.58
C ALA A 144 3.93 12.21 19.65
N GLY A 145 2.61 12.06 19.48
CA GLY A 145 1.82 12.84 18.54
C GLY A 145 1.89 12.27 17.11
N VAL A 146 1.93 13.16 16.11
CA VAL A 146 2.01 12.77 14.69
C VAL A 146 3.47 12.69 14.26
N GLU A 147 3.92 11.49 13.91
CA GLU A 147 5.27 11.21 13.44
C GLU A 147 5.39 11.24 11.91
N ALA A 148 6.59 11.49 11.40
CA ALA A 148 6.86 11.68 9.96
C ALA A 148 6.43 10.47 9.11
N GLN A 149 6.63 9.26 9.62
CA GLN A 149 6.21 8.06 8.90
C GLN A 149 4.68 7.92 8.82
N THR A 150 3.98 8.29 9.89
CA THR A 150 2.51 8.30 9.89
C THR A 150 1.97 9.31 8.89
N GLU A 151 2.62 10.48 8.77
CA GLU A 151 2.27 11.50 7.77
C GLU A 151 2.42 10.98 6.34
N LYS A 152 3.49 10.24 6.04
CA LYS A 152 3.73 9.64 4.72
C LYS A 152 2.65 8.61 4.36
N VAL A 153 2.36 7.68 5.26
CA VAL A 153 1.33 6.65 5.02
C VAL A 153 -0.07 7.28 4.96
N TRP A 154 -0.31 8.32 5.75
CA TRP A 154 -1.55 9.12 5.67
C TRP A 154 -1.71 9.79 4.31
N LYS A 155 -0.65 10.42 3.78
CA LYS A 155 -0.64 11.02 2.45
C LYS A 155 -0.91 9.96 1.37
N GLN A 156 -0.26 8.80 1.45
CA GLN A 156 -0.52 7.69 0.54
C GLN A 156 -1.98 7.21 0.58
N ALA A 157 -2.59 7.12 1.78
CA ALA A 157 -3.99 6.77 1.92
C ALA A 157 -4.92 7.86 1.33
N LYS A 158 -4.56 9.14 1.49
CA LYS A 158 -5.28 10.29 0.90
C LYS A 158 -5.18 10.28 -0.63
N ASP A 159 -4.02 9.98 -1.19
CA ASP A 159 -3.79 9.86 -2.64
C ASP A 159 -4.62 8.71 -3.24
N LEU A 160 -4.77 7.61 -2.50
CA LEU A 160 -5.65 6.49 -2.84
C LEU A 160 -7.14 6.74 -2.52
N LYS A 161 -7.50 7.94 -2.05
CA LYS A 161 -8.86 8.36 -1.70
C LYS A 161 -9.55 7.48 -0.65
N ILE A 162 -8.79 6.91 0.28
CA ILE A 162 -9.30 6.03 1.33
C ILE A 162 -9.84 6.88 2.51
N PRO A 163 -11.09 6.66 2.96
CA PRO A 163 -11.62 7.25 4.19
C PRO A 163 -10.86 6.81 5.45
N LEU A 164 -10.59 7.76 6.34
CA LEU A 164 -9.71 7.60 7.49
C LEU A 164 -10.40 7.91 8.82
N ILE A 165 -10.06 7.16 9.87
CA ILE A 165 -10.37 7.43 11.28
C ILE A 165 -9.06 7.52 12.05
N ALA A 166 -8.95 8.43 13.02
CA ALA A 166 -7.81 8.51 13.91
C ALA A 166 -8.15 7.96 15.30
N TYR A 167 -7.25 7.14 15.87
CA TYR A 167 -7.35 6.61 17.23
C TYR A 167 -6.09 6.98 18.03
N VAL A 168 -6.26 7.87 19.01
CA VAL A 168 -5.21 8.32 19.93
C VAL A 168 -5.09 7.30 21.06
N ASN A 169 -4.05 6.48 20.99
CA ASN A 169 -3.77 5.38 21.90
C ASN A 169 -2.77 5.82 22.99
N LYS A 170 -2.58 4.96 24.01
CA LYS A 170 -1.66 5.15 25.15
C LYS A 170 -1.98 6.39 25.99
N MET A 171 -3.25 6.73 26.12
CA MET A 171 -3.73 7.79 27.02
C MET A 171 -3.41 7.54 28.51
N ASP A 172 -2.93 6.36 28.85
CA ASP A 172 -2.54 5.96 30.20
C ASP A 172 -1.09 6.31 30.57
N ARG A 173 -0.26 6.73 29.62
CA ARG A 173 1.15 7.09 29.86
C ARG A 173 1.29 8.50 30.39
N GLU A 174 2.34 8.72 31.19
CA GLU A 174 2.77 10.05 31.61
C GLU A 174 3.17 10.88 30.37
N GLY A 175 2.69 12.12 30.29
CA GLY A 175 2.90 12.99 29.13
C GLY A 175 1.94 12.75 27.95
N ALA A 176 0.94 11.89 28.09
CA ALA A 176 -0.12 11.72 27.09
C ALA A 176 -0.92 13.01 26.93
N GLY A 177 -0.85 13.64 25.76
CA GLY A 177 -1.55 14.89 25.46
C GLY A 177 -2.57 14.72 24.35
N TYR A 178 -3.85 14.56 24.69
CA TYR A 178 -4.93 14.38 23.69
C TYR A 178 -5.12 15.64 22.85
N GLY A 179 -5.24 16.80 23.51
CA GLY A 179 -5.45 18.08 22.84
C GLY A 179 -4.32 18.49 21.90
N ARG A 180 -3.07 18.18 22.28
CA ARG A 180 -1.89 18.39 21.42
C ARG A 180 -1.96 17.50 20.19
N THR A 181 -2.22 16.22 20.37
CA THR A 181 -2.29 15.24 19.27
C THR A 181 -3.40 15.61 18.27
N VAL A 182 -4.57 16.04 18.76
CA VAL A 182 -5.66 16.56 17.91
C VAL A 182 -5.20 17.76 17.07
N LYS A 183 -4.50 18.74 17.67
CA LYS A 183 -3.93 19.87 16.94
C LYS A 183 -2.92 19.45 15.88
N GLU A 184 -2.04 18.50 16.22
CA GLU A 184 -1.07 17.97 15.26
C GLU A 184 -1.74 17.23 14.10
N ILE A 185 -2.84 16.50 14.34
CA ILE A 185 -3.63 15.87 13.28
C ILE A 185 -4.15 16.94 12.32
N VAL A 186 -4.74 18.02 12.82
CA VAL A 186 -5.27 19.08 11.96
C VAL A 186 -4.14 19.80 11.21
N GLY A 187 -3.08 20.20 11.93
CA GLY A 187 -1.98 21.01 11.39
C GLY A 187 -1.03 20.26 10.44
N ARG A 188 -0.62 19.02 10.78
CA ARG A 188 0.32 18.23 9.97
C ARG A 188 -0.36 17.35 8.93
N LEU A 189 -1.46 16.68 9.29
CA LEU A 189 -2.14 15.77 8.36
C LEU A 189 -3.12 16.50 7.41
N GLY A 190 -3.37 17.79 7.66
CA GLY A 190 -4.18 18.64 6.78
C GLY A 190 -5.60 18.12 6.61
N THR A 191 -6.30 17.88 7.73
CA THR A 191 -7.68 17.37 7.76
C THR A 191 -8.53 18.07 8.82
N ARG A 192 -9.84 18.20 8.57
CA ARG A 192 -10.80 18.63 9.61
C ARG A 192 -10.97 17.48 10.60
N SER A 193 -10.84 17.77 11.90
CA SER A 193 -11.04 16.76 12.93
C SER A 193 -12.38 16.93 13.63
N VAL A 194 -13.12 15.82 13.78
CA VAL A 194 -14.37 15.77 14.53
C VAL A 194 -14.17 14.86 15.74
N LEU A 195 -14.34 15.41 16.94
CA LEU A 195 -14.15 14.67 18.19
C LEU A 195 -15.37 13.79 18.48
N VAL A 196 -15.22 12.46 18.31
CA VAL A 196 -16.28 11.50 18.61
C VAL A 196 -16.32 11.17 20.10
N ASN A 197 -15.15 10.97 20.69
CA ASN A 197 -15.00 10.81 22.12
C ASN A 197 -13.94 11.76 22.69
N ILE A 198 -14.01 11.98 24.00
CA ILE A 198 -13.03 12.76 24.76
C ILE A 198 -12.56 11.95 25.97
N PRO A 199 -11.29 12.10 26.39
CA PRO A 199 -10.77 11.33 27.51
C PRO A 199 -11.39 11.77 28.83
N TYR A 200 -11.67 10.80 29.71
CA TYR A 200 -12.13 11.06 31.07
C TYR A 200 -11.02 10.69 32.08
N PHE A 201 -10.57 11.71 32.81
CA PHE A 201 -9.61 11.57 33.89
C PHE A 201 -10.34 11.61 35.24
N MET A 202 -9.92 10.72 36.14
CA MET A 202 -10.39 10.68 37.52
C MET A 202 -9.19 10.83 38.45
N GLN A 203 -9.33 11.71 39.43
CA GLN A 203 -8.31 11.87 40.46
C GLN A 203 -8.27 10.62 41.34
N ASP A 204 -7.08 10.04 41.51
CA ASP A 204 -6.90 8.95 42.44
C ASP A 204 -7.03 9.43 43.89
N LYS A 205 -7.67 8.61 44.73
CA LYS A 205 -7.94 8.95 46.13
C LYS A 205 -6.66 8.99 46.97
N THR A 206 -5.61 8.30 46.53
CA THR A 206 -4.37 8.12 47.30
C THR A 206 -3.26 9.05 46.80
N THR A 207 -2.97 9.04 45.49
CA THR A 207 -1.85 9.81 44.92
C THR A 207 -2.23 11.23 44.51
N LYS A 208 -3.52 11.57 44.47
CA LYS A 208 -4.07 12.83 43.92
C LYS A 208 -3.72 13.08 42.44
N GLU A 209 -3.15 12.10 41.74
CA GLU A 209 -2.85 12.16 40.32
C GLU A 209 -4.12 11.94 39.49
N MET A 210 -4.16 12.52 38.30
CA MET A 210 -5.26 12.36 37.36
C MET A 210 -5.01 11.11 36.50
N LEU A 211 -5.73 10.02 36.78
CA LEU A 211 -5.62 8.78 36.03
C LEU A 211 -6.69 8.68 34.95
N PHE A 212 -6.28 8.20 33.77
CA PHE A 212 -7.19 7.89 32.68
C PHE A 212 -8.04 6.65 33.03
N LYS A 213 -9.36 6.83 33.22
CA LYS A 213 -10.29 5.75 33.63
C LYS A 213 -11.41 5.47 32.63
N GLY A 214 -11.59 6.32 31.62
CA GLY A 214 -12.69 6.12 30.68
C GLY A 214 -12.74 7.13 29.55
N VAL A 215 -13.83 7.09 28.79
CA VAL A 215 -14.09 7.98 27.66
C VAL A 215 -15.52 8.50 27.73
N ILE A 216 -15.70 9.72 27.25
CA ILE A 216 -17.01 10.36 27.11
C ILE A 216 -17.39 10.31 25.64
N ASP A 217 -18.50 9.66 25.32
CA ASP A 217 -19.10 9.65 24.00
C ASP A 217 -19.89 10.96 23.80
N VAL A 218 -19.38 11.82 22.93
CA VAL A 218 -19.95 13.15 22.64
C VAL A 218 -21.22 13.03 21.80
N ILE A 219 -21.37 11.95 21.02
CA ILE A 219 -22.47 11.75 20.08
C ILE A 219 -23.68 11.16 20.81
N ASP A 220 -23.51 10.08 21.55
CA ASP A 220 -24.61 9.42 22.28
C ASP A 220 -24.81 9.98 23.70
N LYS A 221 -23.96 10.93 24.15
CA LYS A 221 -24.02 11.63 25.45
C LYS A 221 -23.87 10.69 26.65
N LYS A 222 -22.91 9.78 26.56
CA LYS A 222 -22.66 8.74 27.56
C LYS A 222 -21.25 8.81 28.10
N LEU A 223 -21.13 8.67 29.41
CA LEU A 223 -19.86 8.43 30.08
C LEU A 223 -19.64 6.92 30.19
N LEU A 224 -18.52 6.45 29.64
CA LEU A 224 -18.08 5.06 29.71
C LEU A 224 -16.88 4.98 30.66
N VAL A 225 -17.05 4.28 31.77
CA VAL A 225 -15.98 4.04 32.75
C VAL A 225 -15.72 2.54 32.84
N TRP A 226 -14.45 2.15 32.75
CA TRP A 226 -14.04 0.76 32.92
C TRP A 226 -13.69 0.53 34.38
N ASP A 227 -14.34 -0.47 34.98
CA ASP A 227 -14.16 -0.76 36.40
C ASP A 227 -12.87 -1.57 36.64
N GLU A 228 -12.17 -1.25 37.72
CA GLU A 228 -11.00 -1.98 38.20
C GLU A 228 -11.45 -3.28 38.89
N ASP A 229 -10.74 -4.39 38.66
CA ASP A 229 -10.94 -5.63 39.42
C ASP A 229 -10.27 -5.53 40.81
N GLN A 230 -10.41 -6.57 41.64
CA GLN A 230 -10.03 -6.55 43.07
C GLN A 230 -8.54 -6.22 43.33
N ASP A 231 -7.68 -6.36 42.32
CA ASP A 231 -6.24 -6.08 42.39
C ASP A 231 -5.85 -4.65 41.93
N GLY A 232 -6.83 -3.77 41.65
CA GLY A 232 -6.57 -2.38 41.21
C GLY A 232 -6.12 -2.24 39.75
N LEU A 233 -6.08 -3.36 39.01
CA LEU A 233 -5.92 -3.39 37.56
C LEU A 233 -7.31 -3.44 36.89
N ILE A 234 -7.46 -2.72 35.78
CA ILE A 234 -8.59 -2.91 34.87
C ILE A 234 -8.37 -4.29 34.24
N GLY A 235 -9.15 -5.30 34.64
CA GLY A 235 -8.93 -6.68 34.19
C GLY A 235 -9.26 -6.89 32.70
N ASP A 236 -10.15 -7.81 32.38
CA ASP A 236 -10.48 -8.17 30.98
C ASP A 236 -11.21 -7.06 30.18
N GLY A 237 -11.49 -5.90 30.79
CA GLY A 237 -12.14 -4.75 30.15
C GLY A 237 -13.61 -4.97 29.74
N ARG A 238 -14.24 -6.07 30.18
CA ARG A 238 -15.63 -6.43 29.84
C ARG A 238 -16.68 -5.73 30.72
N LYS A 239 -16.32 -5.30 31.93
CA LYS A 239 -17.21 -4.57 32.84
C LYS A 239 -17.08 -3.08 32.55
N VAL A 240 -18.11 -2.51 31.96
CA VAL A 240 -18.19 -1.07 31.65
C VAL A 240 -19.41 -0.49 32.32
N THR A 241 -19.21 0.51 33.16
CA THR A 241 -20.28 1.30 33.76
C THR A 241 -20.63 2.44 32.82
N VAL A 242 -21.89 2.45 32.35
CA VAL A 242 -22.43 3.46 31.43
C VAL A 242 -23.31 4.41 32.20
N THR A 243 -22.98 5.71 32.17
CA THR A 243 -23.78 6.77 32.82
C THR A 243 -24.22 7.80 31.79
N ASP A 244 -25.50 8.16 31.77
CA ASP A 244 -26.01 9.20 30.87
C ASP A 244 -25.63 10.59 31.38
N ILE A 245 -25.01 11.40 30.52
CA ILE A 245 -24.48 12.72 30.89
C ILE A 245 -25.60 13.72 31.22
N ASP A 246 -26.77 13.57 30.59
CA ASP A 246 -27.94 14.42 30.86
C ASP A 246 -28.40 14.28 32.33
N THR A 247 -28.20 13.11 32.95
CA THR A 247 -28.48 12.91 34.39
C THR A 247 -27.37 13.43 35.30
N ALA A 248 -26.19 13.68 34.74
CA ALA A 248 -25.01 14.17 35.46
C ALA A 248 -24.95 15.71 35.56
N GLU A 249 -25.91 16.44 34.98
CA GLU A 249 -25.99 17.92 35.06
C GLU A 249 -25.92 18.41 36.52
N THR A 250 -26.56 17.68 37.45
CA THR A 250 -26.55 18.01 38.89
C THR A 250 -25.38 17.37 39.66
N ALA A 251 -24.82 16.26 39.17
CA ALA A 251 -23.81 15.47 39.89
C ALA A 251 -22.37 15.89 39.58
N ARG A 252 -22.08 16.31 38.34
CA ARG A 252 -20.73 16.70 37.87
C ARG A 252 -20.82 17.79 36.78
N PRO A 253 -20.90 19.08 37.16
CA PRO A 253 -21.11 20.18 36.21
C PRO A 253 -19.96 20.35 35.21
N ASP A 254 -18.72 20.02 35.61
CA ASP A 254 -17.53 20.18 34.77
C ASP A 254 -17.56 19.26 33.54
N LEU A 255 -18.01 18.02 33.71
CA LEU A 255 -18.11 17.04 32.61
C LEU A 255 -19.22 17.40 31.63
N TYR A 256 -20.36 17.87 32.16
CA TYR A 256 -21.46 18.34 31.32
C TYR A 256 -21.03 19.51 30.45
N LYS A 257 -20.27 20.47 31.01
CA LYS A 257 -19.71 21.59 30.25
C LYS A 257 -18.76 21.13 29.14
N GLN A 258 -17.82 20.24 29.45
CA GLN A 258 -16.88 19.70 28.44
C GLN A 258 -17.61 18.98 27.30
N CYS A 259 -18.61 18.15 27.63
CA CYS A 259 -19.41 17.46 26.62
C CYS A 259 -20.22 18.43 25.76
N LYS A 260 -20.82 19.45 26.36
CA LYS A 260 -21.57 20.50 25.66
C LYS A 260 -20.70 21.27 24.68
N ASP A 261 -19.52 21.71 25.11
CA ASP A 261 -18.58 22.47 24.28
C ASP A 261 -18.05 21.60 23.13
N ALA A 262 -17.69 20.33 23.40
CA ALA A 262 -17.27 19.39 22.37
C ALA A 262 -18.40 19.14 21.34
N ARG A 263 -19.63 18.92 21.81
CA ARG A 263 -20.79 18.68 20.94
C ARG A 263 -21.14 19.90 20.09
N GLN A 264 -21.01 21.11 20.64
CA GLN A 264 -21.16 22.35 19.88
C GLN A 264 -20.17 22.39 18.72
N SER A 265 -18.88 22.12 18.98
CA SER A 265 -17.86 22.08 17.93
C SER A 265 -18.17 21.05 16.84
N VAL A 266 -18.66 19.85 17.21
CA VAL A 266 -19.04 18.80 16.26
C VAL A 266 -20.20 19.25 15.37
N ILE A 267 -21.23 19.87 15.95
CA ILE A 267 -22.42 20.32 15.23
C ILE A 267 -22.10 21.47 14.28
N GLU A 268 -21.28 22.43 14.71
CA GLU A 268 -20.86 23.55 13.85
C GLU A 268 -20.07 23.06 12.64
N GLN A 269 -19.07 22.18 12.85
CA GLN A 269 -18.25 21.64 11.77
C GLN A 269 -19.04 20.78 10.77
N LEU A 270 -19.98 19.97 11.26
CA LEU A 270 -20.81 19.13 10.39
C LEU A 270 -21.96 19.91 9.75
N GLY A 271 -22.41 21.00 10.37
CA GLY A 271 -23.40 21.93 9.82
C GLY A 271 -22.92 22.59 8.54
N ASP A 272 -21.62 22.89 8.43
CA ASP A 272 -21.00 23.42 7.21
C ASP A 272 -21.10 22.45 6.01
N TYR A 273 -21.34 21.16 6.25
CA TYR A 273 -21.34 20.11 5.22
C TYR A 273 -22.73 19.51 4.95
N ASP A 274 -23.56 19.30 5.98
CA ASP A 274 -24.88 18.68 5.86
C ASP A 274 -25.98 19.60 6.42
N GLU A 275 -26.82 20.12 5.52
CA GLU A 275 -27.98 20.97 5.84
C GLU A 275 -28.93 20.32 6.84
N SER A 276 -29.03 18.97 6.87
CA SER A 276 -29.94 18.28 7.78
C SER A 276 -29.57 18.47 9.26
N ILE A 277 -28.32 18.80 9.57
CA ILE A 277 -27.91 19.18 10.93
C ILE A 277 -28.38 20.60 11.26
N ILE A 278 -28.26 21.53 10.31
CA ILE A 278 -28.73 22.91 10.49
C ILE A 278 -30.24 22.90 10.76
N ASP A 279 -31.00 22.16 9.96
CA ASP A 279 -32.45 22.01 10.14
C ASP A 279 -32.79 21.44 11.53
N ALA A 280 -32.10 20.38 11.95
CA ALA A 280 -32.30 19.78 13.27
C ALA A 280 -31.94 20.73 14.41
N PHE A 281 -30.91 21.56 14.23
CA PHE A 281 -30.50 22.58 15.19
C PHE A 281 -31.53 23.72 15.28
N LEU A 282 -32.04 24.22 14.15
CA LEU A 282 -33.07 25.26 14.12
C LEU A 282 -34.36 24.83 14.83
N VAL A 283 -34.72 23.55 14.74
CA VAL A 283 -35.91 22.99 15.43
C VAL A 283 -35.68 22.82 16.92
N THR A 284 -34.47 22.42 17.33
CA THR A 284 -34.18 22.06 18.73
C THR A 284 -33.66 23.21 19.57
N GLU A 285 -33.17 24.29 18.93
CA GLU A 285 -32.56 25.50 19.50
C GLU A 285 -31.33 25.27 20.41
N LYS A 286 -31.05 24.02 20.79
CA LYS A 286 -29.99 23.61 21.72
C LYS A 286 -29.15 22.49 21.14
N TYR A 287 -27.82 22.66 21.16
CA TYR A 287 -26.84 21.67 20.69
C TYR A 287 -27.00 20.27 21.33
N MET A 288 -27.37 20.20 22.61
CA MET A 288 -27.56 18.93 23.34
C MET A 288 -28.81 18.14 22.92
N ASN A 289 -29.77 18.80 22.28
CA ASN A 289 -31.05 18.21 21.89
C ASN A 289 -31.05 17.68 20.44
N VAL A 290 -30.03 18.01 19.65
CA VAL A 290 -29.90 17.50 18.28
C VAL A 290 -29.81 15.96 18.32
N PRO A 291 -30.62 15.22 17.53
CA PRO A 291 -30.63 13.75 17.56
C PRO A 291 -29.30 13.12 17.14
N SER A 292 -28.80 12.15 17.92
CA SER A 292 -27.54 11.44 17.65
C SER A 292 -27.55 10.67 16.33
N SER A 293 -28.71 10.19 15.87
CA SER A 293 -28.84 9.49 14.57
C SER A 293 -28.54 10.38 13.37
N ILE A 294 -28.90 11.66 13.43
CA ILE A 294 -28.62 12.64 12.36
C ILE A 294 -27.12 12.93 12.35
N ILE A 295 -26.53 13.15 13.53
CA ILE A 295 -25.10 13.39 13.69
C ILE A 295 -24.29 12.20 13.14
N LYS A 296 -24.63 10.96 13.52
CA LYS A 296 -23.93 9.76 13.02
C LYS A 296 -24.01 9.63 11.49
N ARG A 297 -25.18 9.92 10.92
CA ARG A 297 -25.39 9.86 9.46
C ARG A 297 -24.55 10.91 8.73
N ALA A 298 -24.59 12.16 9.19
CA ALA A 298 -23.82 13.24 8.60
C ALA A 298 -22.31 13.02 8.76
N LEU A 299 -21.87 12.56 9.94
CA LEU A 299 -20.47 12.22 10.18
C LEU A 299 -19.99 11.10 9.26
N ARG A 300 -20.76 10.01 9.12
CA ARG A 300 -20.46 8.94 8.15
C ARG A 300 -20.30 9.48 6.73
N LYS A 301 -21.23 10.34 6.28
CA LYS A 301 -21.19 10.94 4.95
C LYS A 301 -19.93 11.81 4.77
N ALA A 302 -19.62 12.65 5.76
CA ALA A 302 -18.42 13.48 5.77
C ALA A 302 -17.12 12.66 5.78
N THR A 303 -17.10 11.50 6.45
CA THR A 303 -15.94 10.59 6.47
C THR A 303 -15.74 9.91 5.11
N ILE A 304 -16.81 9.40 4.49
CA ILE A 304 -16.76 8.75 3.17
C ILE A 304 -16.28 9.73 2.08
N ASP A 305 -16.78 10.97 2.13
CA ASP A 305 -16.38 12.03 1.19
C ASP A 305 -14.98 12.61 1.50
N ARG A 306 -14.37 12.21 2.62
CA ARG A 306 -13.06 12.67 3.12
C ARG A 306 -13.03 14.16 3.48
N TYR A 307 -14.18 14.71 3.86
CA TYR A 307 -14.31 16.09 4.32
C TYR A 307 -13.83 16.25 5.77
N ALA A 308 -14.13 15.27 6.62
CA ALA A 308 -13.73 15.28 8.03
C ALA A 308 -13.34 13.90 8.53
N THR A 309 -12.34 13.86 9.41
CA THR A 309 -11.82 12.66 10.06
C THR A 309 -12.36 12.56 11.50
N PRO A 310 -13.07 11.47 11.84
CA PRO A 310 -13.44 11.17 13.23
C PRO A 310 -12.20 10.85 14.08
N ILE A 311 -12.09 11.49 15.25
CA ILE A 311 -11.04 11.21 16.23
C ILE A 311 -11.64 10.47 17.43
N LEU A 312 -10.97 9.38 17.80
CA LEU A 312 -11.22 8.62 19.02
C LEU A 312 -9.97 8.58 19.91
N CYS A 313 -10.15 8.30 21.20
CA CYS A 313 -9.11 8.07 22.17
C CYS A 313 -9.35 6.80 22.99
N GLY A 314 -8.26 6.24 23.54
CA GLY A 314 -8.30 5.09 24.43
C GLY A 314 -6.91 4.63 24.88
N SER A 315 -6.87 3.48 25.55
CA SER A 315 -5.64 2.77 25.90
C SER A 315 -5.84 1.27 25.66
N SER A 316 -5.23 0.78 24.59
CA SER A 316 -5.28 -0.65 24.23
C SER A 316 -4.50 -1.52 25.23
N PHE A 317 -3.52 -0.96 25.94
CA PHE A 317 -2.78 -1.67 26.98
C PHE A 317 -3.64 -1.91 28.23
N LYS A 318 -4.35 -0.87 28.69
CA LYS A 318 -5.25 -0.96 29.85
C LYS A 318 -6.68 -1.42 29.53
N ASN A 319 -6.92 -1.91 28.31
CA ASN A 319 -8.24 -2.40 27.87
C ASN A 319 -9.36 -1.34 27.84
N ILE A 320 -9.01 -0.05 27.73
CA ILE A 320 -9.98 1.07 27.74
C ILE A 320 -10.21 1.58 26.31
N GLY A 321 -11.47 1.74 25.91
CA GLY A 321 -11.83 2.46 24.68
C GLY A 321 -11.80 1.65 23.37
N VAL A 322 -11.35 0.39 23.40
CA VAL A 322 -11.31 -0.47 22.19
C VAL A 322 -12.72 -0.84 21.69
N GLN A 323 -13.70 -1.07 22.58
CA GLN A 323 -15.06 -1.42 22.13
C GLN A 323 -15.77 -0.24 21.42
N PRO A 324 -15.79 1.00 21.96
CA PRO A 324 -16.29 2.16 21.23
C PRO A 324 -15.56 2.40 19.92
N PHE A 325 -14.26 2.09 19.87
CA PHE A 325 -13.47 2.14 18.66
C PHE A 325 -13.95 1.13 17.59
N MET A 326 -14.26 -0.10 17.97
CA MET A 326 -14.86 -1.10 17.06
C MET A 326 -16.26 -0.70 16.59
N ASP A 327 -17.04 -0.03 17.44
CA ASP A 327 -18.35 0.52 17.05
C ASP A 327 -18.21 1.67 16.04
N ALA A 328 -17.24 2.57 16.25
CA ALA A 328 -16.94 3.67 15.33
C ALA A 328 -16.50 3.19 13.94
N ILE A 329 -15.75 2.08 13.85
CA ILE A 329 -15.41 1.43 12.57
C ILE A 329 -16.70 1.06 11.80
N ILE A 330 -17.69 0.48 12.47
CA ILE A 330 -18.94 0.07 11.81
C ILE A 330 -19.74 1.31 11.37
N ASP A 331 -19.87 2.28 12.28
CA ASP A 331 -20.71 3.45 12.11
C ASP A 331 -20.17 4.40 11.03
N TYR A 332 -18.86 4.66 11.00
CA TYR A 332 -18.28 5.73 10.16
C TYR A 332 -17.49 5.24 8.94
N LEU A 333 -16.83 4.06 8.98
CA LEU A 333 -16.08 3.58 7.80
C LEU A 333 -17.00 3.04 6.70
N PRO A 334 -16.56 3.14 5.42
CA PRO A 334 -17.36 2.72 4.28
C PRO A 334 -17.56 1.20 4.24
N SER A 335 -18.68 0.81 3.65
CA SER A 335 -18.84 -0.54 3.11
C SER A 335 -18.22 -0.61 1.69
N PRO A 336 -17.97 -1.81 1.14
CA PRO A 336 -17.49 -1.95 -0.25
C PRO A 336 -18.40 -1.32 -1.32
N ILE A 337 -19.64 -0.96 -0.98
CA ILE A 337 -20.60 -0.28 -1.88
C ILE A 337 -20.39 1.24 -1.87
N ASP A 338 -19.93 1.78 -0.75
CA ASP A 338 -19.79 3.22 -0.52
C ASP A 338 -18.50 3.79 -1.11
N VAL A 339 -17.59 2.94 -1.59
CA VAL A 339 -16.29 3.31 -2.15
C VAL A 339 -16.39 3.51 -3.66
N ASP A 340 -15.56 4.39 -4.20
CA ASP A 340 -15.40 4.55 -5.65
C ASP A 340 -15.04 3.20 -6.31
N PRO A 341 -15.66 2.84 -7.45
CA PRO A 341 -15.36 1.59 -8.12
C PRO A 341 -13.91 1.57 -8.60
N PRO A 342 -13.23 0.41 -8.55
CA PRO A 342 -11.84 0.31 -8.96
C PRO A 342 -11.69 0.59 -10.46
N ASP A 343 -10.60 1.26 -10.85
CA ASP A 343 -10.25 1.42 -12.26
C ASP A 343 -9.80 0.07 -12.83
N VAL A 344 -10.54 -0.40 -13.82
CA VAL A 344 -10.21 -1.63 -14.56
C VAL A 344 -9.69 -1.23 -15.93
N ILE A 345 -8.42 -1.52 -16.18
CA ILE A 345 -7.75 -1.23 -17.45
C ILE A 345 -7.77 -2.49 -18.30
N SER A 346 -8.35 -2.44 -19.50
CA SER A 346 -8.18 -3.52 -20.47
C SER A 346 -7.04 -3.18 -21.41
N SER A 347 -5.94 -3.94 -21.34
CA SER A 347 -4.96 -3.95 -22.42
C SER A 347 -5.48 -4.91 -23.50
N THR A 348 -6.24 -4.40 -24.47
CA THR A 348 -6.53 -5.20 -25.66
C THR A 348 -5.36 -5.11 -26.62
N HIS A 349 -4.79 -6.27 -26.99
CA HIS A 349 -4.23 -6.38 -28.33
C HIS A 349 -5.43 -6.29 -29.30
N LEU A 350 -5.48 -5.21 -30.09
CA LEU A 350 -6.45 -5.02 -31.17
C LEU A 350 -6.33 -6.20 -32.14
N THR A 351 -7.15 -7.23 -31.95
CA THR A 351 -7.47 -8.18 -33.02
C THR A 351 -8.67 -7.62 -33.78
N HIS A 352 -8.48 -7.38 -35.08
CA HIS A 352 -9.44 -6.75 -35.98
C HIS A 352 -10.90 -7.16 -35.72
N SER A 353 -11.72 -6.23 -35.24
CA SER A 353 -13.17 -6.35 -35.31
C SER A 353 -13.68 -5.50 -36.47
N ARG A 354 -14.35 -6.16 -37.42
CA ARG A 354 -14.96 -5.56 -38.61
C ARG A 354 -16.02 -4.52 -38.22
N LYS A 355 -15.93 -3.34 -38.86
CA LYS A 355 -16.94 -2.29 -39.08
C LYS A 355 -17.42 -1.45 -37.88
N SER A 356 -17.06 -0.16 -37.90
CA SER A 356 -18.04 0.93 -38.13
C SER A 356 -17.30 2.20 -38.58
N ARG A 357 -17.84 2.83 -39.62
CA ARG A 357 -17.31 4.04 -40.27
C ARG A 357 -17.37 5.23 -39.30
N ASN A 358 -16.23 5.78 -38.94
CA ASN A 358 -15.92 7.22 -38.94
C ASN A 358 -14.62 7.50 -38.20
N LYS A 359 -13.65 8.09 -38.91
CA LYS A 359 -12.44 8.81 -38.46
C LYS A 359 -11.77 8.32 -37.16
N LYS A 360 -10.63 7.63 -37.29
CA LYS A 360 -9.66 7.47 -36.20
C LYS A 360 -8.25 7.78 -36.69
N GLY A 361 -7.60 8.76 -36.06
CA GLY A 361 -6.14 8.82 -36.04
C GLY A 361 -5.61 7.68 -35.15
N PHE A 362 -4.44 7.16 -35.48
CA PHE A 362 -3.69 6.23 -34.64
C PHE A 362 -3.45 6.87 -33.27
N LYS A 363 -4.12 6.36 -32.22
CA LYS A 363 -3.75 6.62 -30.84
C LYS A 363 -2.86 5.47 -30.37
N ASN A 364 -1.72 5.82 -29.78
CA ASN A 364 -0.84 4.95 -28.99
C ASN A 364 -1.63 4.00 -28.08
N LYS A 365 -1.02 2.88 -27.62
CA LYS A 365 -1.54 1.95 -26.59
C LYS A 365 -2.47 2.70 -25.62
N THR A 366 -3.75 2.72 -25.93
CA THR A 366 -4.73 3.46 -25.15
C THR A 366 -5.31 2.41 -24.25
N SER A 367 -4.82 2.39 -23.01
CA SER A 367 -5.49 1.74 -21.90
C SER A 367 -6.92 2.26 -21.85
N GLU A 368 -7.84 1.55 -22.51
CA GLU A 368 -9.27 1.84 -22.40
C GLU A 368 -9.72 1.36 -21.01
N SER A 369 -10.21 2.29 -20.19
CA SER A 369 -10.87 1.96 -18.94
C SER A 369 -12.21 1.28 -19.24
N LEU A 370 -12.44 0.12 -18.63
CA LEU A 370 -13.73 -0.56 -18.71
C LEU A 370 -14.72 0.18 -17.80
N PRO A 371 -15.98 0.38 -18.23
CA PRO A 371 -16.98 1.01 -17.38
C PRO A 371 -17.27 0.10 -16.18
N THR A 372 -17.13 0.65 -14.99
CA THR A 372 -17.49 0.00 -13.73
C THR A 372 -18.70 0.71 -13.14
N CYS A 373 -19.67 -0.05 -12.62
CA CYS A 373 -20.83 0.50 -11.94
C CYS A 373 -21.06 -0.21 -10.61
N MET A 374 -21.46 0.53 -9.58
CA MET A 374 -21.82 -0.04 -8.28
C MET A 374 -23.32 -0.35 -8.23
N ASP A 375 -23.68 -1.63 -8.07
CA ASP A 375 -25.06 -2.06 -7.79
C ASP A 375 -25.21 -2.28 -6.27
N PRO A 376 -26.23 -1.71 -5.61
CA PRO A 376 -26.44 -1.82 -4.17
C PRO A 376 -26.65 -3.25 -3.65
N LYS A 377 -26.94 -4.24 -4.51
CA LYS A 377 -27.11 -5.65 -4.08
C LYS A 377 -25.98 -6.59 -4.48
N LEU A 378 -25.31 -6.30 -5.59
CA LEU A 378 -24.30 -7.20 -6.18
C LEU A 378 -22.87 -6.67 -6.00
N GLY A 379 -22.71 -5.39 -5.65
CA GLY A 379 -21.41 -4.71 -5.56
C GLY A 379 -20.96 -4.15 -6.91
N CYS A 380 -19.65 -4.08 -7.11
CA CYS A 380 -19.07 -3.61 -8.37
C CYS A 380 -19.42 -4.58 -9.51
N ILE A 381 -19.92 -4.04 -10.62
CA ILE A 381 -20.15 -4.75 -11.87
C ILE A 381 -19.19 -4.16 -12.89
N VAL A 382 -18.32 -5.02 -13.42
CA VAL A 382 -17.35 -4.64 -14.46
C VAL A 382 -17.98 -4.90 -15.83
N ASN A 383 -17.93 -3.90 -16.71
CA ASN A 383 -18.42 -3.99 -18.09
C ASN A 383 -19.91 -4.36 -18.22
N ASN A 384 -20.75 -3.98 -17.25
CA ASN A 384 -22.17 -4.34 -17.16
C ASN A 384 -22.47 -5.87 -17.13
N ASP A 385 -21.44 -6.72 -16.95
CA ASP A 385 -21.63 -8.16 -16.79
C ASP A 385 -21.70 -8.55 -15.31
N LYS A 386 -22.90 -8.94 -14.86
CA LYS A 386 -23.17 -9.37 -13.48
C LYS A 386 -22.48 -10.68 -13.12
N HIS A 387 -22.05 -11.46 -14.11
CA HIS A 387 -21.44 -12.76 -13.92
C HIS A 387 -19.92 -12.73 -14.03
N LEU A 388 -19.33 -11.60 -14.44
CA LEU A 388 -17.88 -11.45 -14.48
C LEU A 388 -17.35 -11.30 -13.05
N THR A 389 -16.52 -12.26 -12.66
CA THR A 389 -15.84 -12.26 -11.37
C THR A 389 -14.43 -11.72 -11.57
N THR A 390 -14.11 -10.64 -10.87
CA THR A 390 -12.78 -10.02 -10.88
C THR A 390 -12.25 -9.97 -9.47
N SER A 391 -11.05 -10.51 -9.26
CA SER A 391 -10.36 -10.51 -7.97
C SER A 391 -8.89 -10.16 -8.11
N LEU A 392 -8.33 -9.50 -7.10
CA LEU A 392 -6.92 -9.15 -7.03
C LEU A 392 -6.21 -10.06 -6.04
N ALA A 393 -5.15 -10.74 -6.47
CA ALA A 393 -4.20 -11.38 -5.57
C ALA A 393 -3.25 -10.32 -5.03
N PHE A 394 -3.31 -10.06 -3.72
CA PHE A 394 -2.51 -9.00 -3.12
C PHE A 394 -1.43 -9.53 -2.19
N LYS A 395 -1.55 -10.75 -1.66
CA LYS A 395 -0.51 -11.35 -0.81
C LYS A 395 -0.39 -12.83 -1.10
N VAL A 396 0.83 -13.32 -1.19
CA VAL A 396 1.13 -14.76 -1.23
C VAL A 396 1.96 -15.07 0.01
N THR A 397 1.61 -16.13 0.72
CA THR A 397 2.37 -16.64 1.86
C THR A 397 2.50 -18.15 1.79
N SER A 398 3.64 -18.67 2.22
CA SER A 398 3.88 -20.10 2.39
C SER A 398 3.63 -20.50 3.84
N HIS A 399 2.82 -21.54 4.04
CA HIS A 399 2.59 -22.13 5.35
C HIS A 399 3.12 -23.57 5.39
N PRO A 400 3.89 -23.98 6.42
CA PRO A 400 4.55 -25.30 6.47
C PRO A 400 3.62 -26.49 6.19
N ASN A 401 2.42 -26.49 6.77
CA ASN A 401 1.47 -27.61 6.64
C ASN A 401 0.48 -27.47 5.47
N ARG A 402 0.26 -26.27 4.94
CA ARG A 402 -0.83 -25.97 3.98
C ARG A 402 -0.32 -25.60 2.59
N GLY A 403 0.99 -25.45 2.44
CA GLY A 403 1.61 -25.00 1.20
C GLY A 403 1.36 -23.51 0.96
N LEU A 404 1.37 -23.13 -0.33
CA LEU A 404 1.14 -21.76 -0.77
C LEU A 404 -0.31 -21.33 -0.59
N MET A 405 -0.47 -20.16 0.03
CA MET A 405 -1.71 -19.48 0.32
C MET A 405 -1.70 -18.12 -0.37
N THR A 406 -2.66 -17.89 -1.28
CA THR A 406 -2.81 -16.63 -2.00
C THR A 406 -4.02 -15.88 -1.48
N PHE A 407 -3.80 -14.76 -0.81
CA PHE A 407 -4.84 -13.84 -0.37
C PHE A 407 -5.38 -13.05 -1.55
N VAL A 408 -6.69 -13.09 -1.70
CA VAL A 408 -7.43 -12.44 -2.78
C VAL A 408 -8.54 -11.55 -2.23
N ARG A 409 -8.72 -10.39 -2.85
CA ARG A 409 -9.90 -9.53 -2.67
C ARG A 409 -10.79 -9.66 -3.89
N VAL A 410 -12.06 -10.02 -3.68
CA VAL A 410 -13.06 -10.14 -4.75
C VAL A 410 -13.77 -8.80 -4.91
N TYR A 411 -13.65 -8.16 -6.07
CA TYR A 411 -14.30 -6.87 -6.36
C TYR A 411 -15.67 -7.05 -7.03
N SER A 412 -15.74 -7.94 -8.02
CA SER A 412 -16.97 -8.25 -8.77
C SER A 412 -17.24 -9.75 -8.74
N GLY A 413 -18.51 -10.12 -8.82
CA GLY A 413 -18.96 -11.50 -9.00
C GLY A 413 -18.80 -12.41 -7.77
N LYS A 414 -18.64 -13.71 -8.03
CA LYS A 414 -18.48 -14.76 -7.00
C LYS A 414 -17.45 -15.79 -7.45
N LEU A 415 -16.48 -16.05 -6.59
CA LEU A 415 -15.45 -17.06 -6.79
C LEU A 415 -15.89 -18.39 -6.16
N GLN A 416 -15.81 -19.47 -6.93
CA GLN A 416 -16.15 -20.83 -6.49
C GLN A 416 -14.89 -21.69 -6.36
N PRO A 417 -14.81 -22.61 -5.38
CA PRO A 417 -13.69 -23.54 -5.26
C PRO A 417 -13.66 -24.50 -6.45
N ASN A 418 -12.47 -24.99 -6.82
CA ASN A 418 -12.25 -25.86 -7.98
C ASN A 418 -12.66 -25.26 -9.34
N SER A 419 -12.82 -23.94 -9.43
CA SER A 419 -13.08 -23.24 -10.69
C SER A 419 -11.78 -22.89 -11.41
N THR A 420 -11.83 -22.82 -12.74
CA THR A 420 -10.72 -22.30 -13.53
C THR A 420 -10.83 -20.79 -13.64
N VAL A 421 -9.71 -20.09 -13.45
CA VAL A 421 -9.59 -18.64 -13.57
C VAL A 421 -8.52 -18.30 -14.60
N ILE A 422 -8.63 -17.14 -15.24
CA ILE A 422 -7.58 -16.59 -16.10
C ILE A 422 -6.77 -15.63 -15.24
N ASN A 423 -5.45 -15.80 -15.24
CA ASN A 423 -4.55 -14.75 -14.75
C ASN A 423 -4.35 -13.72 -15.88
N SER A 424 -4.73 -12.46 -15.63
CA SER A 424 -4.68 -11.39 -16.65
C SER A 424 -3.27 -10.99 -17.04
N ARG A 425 -2.25 -11.33 -16.24
CA ARG A 425 -0.85 -10.96 -16.52
C ARG A 425 -0.25 -11.83 -17.63
N ASN A 426 -0.37 -13.14 -17.50
CA ASN A 426 0.18 -14.15 -18.42
C ASN A 426 -0.87 -14.68 -19.43
N GLY A 427 -2.17 -14.49 -19.14
CA GLY A 427 -3.27 -15.08 -19.94
C GLY A 427 -3.47 -16.57 -19.71
N GLU A 428 -2.79 -17.14 -18.71
CA GLU A 428 -2.84 -18.57 -18.41
C GLU A 428 -4.09 -18.93 -17.61
N LYS A 429 -4.56 -20.17 -17.81
CA LYS A 429 -5.75 -20.71 -17.13
C LYS A 429 -5.31 -21.51 -15.91
N VAL A 430 -5.50 -20.93 -14.74
CA VAL A 430 -5.14 -21.52 -13.45
C VAL A 430 -6.37 -22.20 -12.85
N LYS A 431 -6.22 -23.40 -12.29
CA LYS A 431 -7.30 -24.06 -11.54
C LYS A 431 -7.15 -23.75 -10.06
N ILE A 432 -8.14 -23.08 -9.47
CA ILE A 432 -8.14 -22.73 -8.05
C ILE A 432 -8.44 -23.96 -7.19
N GLY A 433 -7.74 -24.11 -6.07
CA GLY A 433 -7.99 -25.13 -5.06
C GLY A 433 -9.18 -24.82 -4.15
N LYS A 434 -8.96 -24.98 -2.83
CA LYS A 434 -9.97 -24.65 -1.82
C LYS A 434 -9.94 -23.16 -1.51
N LEU A 435 -11.08 -22.63 -1.05
CA LEU A 435 -11.21 -21.26 -0.59
C LEU A 435 -11.31 -21.26 0.94
N LEU A 436 -10.55 -20.39 1.59
CA LEU A 436 -10.52 -20.20 3.04
C LEU A 436 -10.83 -18.75 3.41
N ILE A 437 -11.34 -18.55 4.63
CA ILE A 437 -11.35 -17.25 5.33
C ILE A 437 -10.48 -17.42 6.58
N MET A 438 -9.59 -16.47 6.84
CA MET A 438 -8.70 -16.50 8.00
C MET A 438 -9.39 -15.86 9.21
N ASN A 439 -9.70 -16.67 10.24
CA ASN A 439 -10.26 -16.22 11.51
C ASN A 439 -9.17 -16.31 12.59
N GLY A 440 -8.32 -15.30 12.67
CA GLY A 440 -7.08 -15.36 13.45
C GLY A 440 -6.15 -16.42 12.86
N ASP A 441 -5.70 -17.36 13.69
CA ASP A 441 -4.87 -18.49 13.25
C ASP A 441 -5.67 -19.66 12.65
N VAL A 442 -6.98 -19.74 12.94
CA VAL A 442 -7.83 -20.85 12.49
C VAL A 442 -8.46 -20.52 11.13
N PRO A 443 -8.12 -21.23 10.05
CA PRO A 443 -8.76 -21.03 8.76
C PRO A 443 -10.15 -21.69 8.76
N GLN A 444 -11.06 -21.11 8.01
CA GLN A 444 -12.38 -21.67 7.76
C GLN A 444 -12.57 -21.93 6.27
N GLU A 445 -12.81 -23.18 5.89
CA GLU A 445 -13.15 -23.55 4.50
C GLU A 445 -14.52 -22.97 4.11
N VAL A 446 -14.57 -22.29 2.95
CA VAL A 446 -15.79 -21.65 2.43
C VAL A 446 -16.21 -22.16 1.05
N LYS A 447 -17.53 -22.26 0.85
CA LYS A 447 -18.13 -22.75 -0.41
C LYS A 447 -18.04 -21.75 -1.58
N SER A 448 -17.92 -20.46 -1.28
CA SER A 448 -17.76 -19.40 -2.28
C SER A 448 -17.35 -18.11 -1.59
N LEU A 449 -16.59 -17.26 -2.29
CA LEU A 449 -16.28 -15.88 -1.91
C LEU A 449 -17.06 -14.93 -2.81
N SER A 450 -17.88 -14.05 -2.23
CA SER A 450 -18.61 -13.01 -2.96
C SER A 450 -17.85 -11.68 -3.00
N ALA A 451 -18.24 -10.80 -3.93
CA ALA A 451 -17.78 -9.41 -4.00
C ALA A 451 -17.75 -8.72 -2.62
N GLY A 452 -16.70 -7.92 -2.42
CA GLY A 452 -16.41 -7.21 -1.17
C GLY A 452 -15.63 -8.02 -0.14
N ASN A 453 -15.53 -9.36 -0.26
CA ASN A 453 -14.82 -10.18 0.71
C ASN A 453 -13.35 -10.37 0.37
N ILE A 454 -12.57 -10.57 1.43
CA ILE A 454 -11.19 -11.05 1.39
C ILE A 454 -11.20 -12.54 1.76
N GLY A 455 -10.44 -13.34 1.03
CA GLY A 455 -10.28 -14.76 1.31
C GLY A 455 -8.93 -15.27 0.81
N VAL A 456 -8.69 -16.56 1.01
CA VAL A 456 -7.43 -17.23 0.68
C VAL A 456 -7.69 -18.39 -0.27
N ILE A 457 -6.91 -18.47 -1.33
CA ILE A 457 -6.84 -19.59 -2.26
C ILE A 457 -5.67 -20.49 -1.85
N THR A 458 -5.87 -21.80 -1.82
CA THR A 458 -4.80 -22.76 -1.56
C THR A 458 -4.37 -23.53 -2.81
N GLY A 459 -3.09 -23.88 -2.87
CA GLY A 459 -2.57 -24.94 -3.76
C GLY A 459 -2.33 -24.54 -5.22
N THR A 460 -2.05 -23.26 -5.49
CA THR A 460 -1.72 -22.77 -6.83
C THR A 460 -0.40 -22.00 -6.85
N ASP A 461 0.57 -22.52 -7.59
CA ASP A 461 1.90 -21.92 -7.72
C ASP A 461 1.98 -20.85 -8.81
N GLU A 462 0.94 -20.76 -9.66
CA GLU A 462 0.90 -19.93 -10.87
C GLU A 462 0.40 -18.49 -10.62
N ILE A 463 0.12 -18.13 -9.35
CA ILE A 463 -0.41 -16.82 -8.97
C ILE A 463 0.64 -16.07 -8.17
N SER A 464 0.96 -14.85 -8.61
CA SER A 464 1.86 -13.93 -7.90
C SER A 464 1.10 -12.74 -7.32
N THR A 465 1.74 -12.07 -6.38
CA THR A 465 1.27 -10.78 -5.87
C THR A 465 1.08 -9.76 -6.99
N GLY A 466 -0.07 -9.09 -7.00
CA GLY A 466 -0.44 -8.06 -7.99
C GLY A 466 -1.23 -8.62 -9.18
N ASP A 467 -1.39 -9.94 -9.30
CA ASP A 467 -2.11 -10.54 -10.40
C ASP A 467 -3.63 -10.35 -10.28
N THR A 468 -4.27 -10.04 -11.40
CA THR A 468 -5.73 -9.98 -11.51
C THR A 468 -6.25 -11.33 -12.00
N LEU A 469 -7.13 -11.95 -11.21
CA LEU A 469 -7.79 -13.21 -11.54
C LEU A 469 -9.20 -12.92 -12.04
N ILE A 470 -9.51 -13.46 -13.21
CA ILE A 470 -10.81 -13.29 -13.87
C ILE A 470 -11.49 -14.65 -14.00
N SER A 471 -12.78 -14.71 -13.66
CA SER A 471 -13.60 -15.90 -13.85
C SER A 471 -15.04 -15.53 -14.17
N HIS A 472 -15.86 -16.52 -14.53
CA HIS A 472 -17.28 -16.30 -14.84
C HIS A 472 -18.16 -17.10 -13.88
N SER A 473 -19.00 -16.41 -13.11
CA SER A 473 -19.83 -16.99 -12.05
C SER A 473 -20.84 -18.04 -12.57
N SER A 474 -21.34 -17.89 -13.80
CA SER A 474 -22.35 -18.78 -14.38
C SER A 474 -21.77 -20.01 -15.11
N SER A 475 -20.47 -20.07 -15.39
CA SER A 475 -19.86 -21.16 -16.17
C SER A 475 -18.57 -21.59 -15.52
N LYS A 476 -18.48 -22.87 -15.12
CA LYS A 476 -17.21 -23.47 -14.68
C LYS A 476 -16.13 -23.46 -15.77
N ASN A 477 -16.53 -23.22 -17.03
CA ASN A 477 -15.64 -23.13 -18.18
C ASN A 477 -15.38 -21.68 -18.59
N VAL A 478 -14.11 -21.32 -18.56
CA VAL A 478 -13.51 -20.01 -18.92
C VAL A 478 -13.64 -19.65 -20.41
N ASN A 479 -13.89 -20.62 -21.29
CA ASN A 479 -13.87 -20.44 -22.75
C ASN A 479 -14.96 -19.51 -23.33
N LYS A 480 -15.88 -19.01 -22.49
CA LYS A 480 -16.94 -18.07 -22.90
C LYS A 480 -16.64 -16.61 -22.58
N ILE A 481 -15.50 -16.29 -21.95
CA ILE A 481 -15.16 -14.92 -21.58
C ILE A 481 -14.69 -14.16 -22.85
N PRO A 482 -15.26 -12.99 -23.16
CA PRO A 482 -14.78 -12.11 -24.22
C PRO A 482 -13.29 -11.78 -24.03
N LYS A 483 -12.49 -11.79 -25.11
CA LYS A 483 -11.05 -11.50 -25.04
C LYS A 483 -10.70 -10.15 -24.40
N LYS A 484 -11.62 -9.17 -24.50
CA LYS A 484 -11.49 -7.85 -23.87
C LYS A 484 -11.55 -7.89 -22.34
N GLU A 485 -12.38 -8.78 -21.82
CA GLU A 485 -12.59 -8.95 -20.38
C GLU A 485 -11.53 -9.87 -19.78
N ALA A 486 -11.04 -10.85 -20.56
CA ALA A 486 -9.94 -11.73 -20.16
C ALA A 486 -8.60 -10.99 -19.94
N SER A 487 -8.43 -9.79 -20.52
CA SER A 487 -7.25 -8.93 -20.33
C SER A 487 -7.51 -7.74 -19.40
N ALA A 488 -8.59 -7.79 -18.62
CA ALA A 488 -8.91 -6.79 -17.62
C ALA A 488 -7.90 -6.85 -16.46
N LYS A 489 -7.06 -5.82 -16.34
CA LYS A 489 -6.15 -5.63 -15.23
C LYS A 489 -6.74 -4.61 -14.27
N LEU A 490 -6.80 -4.97 -13.00
CA LEU A 490 -6.93 -3.97 -11.95
C LEU A 490 -5.63 -3.14 -11.91
N LEU A 491 -5.70 -1.90 -11.43
CA LEU A 491 -4.56 -0.99 -11.29
C LEU A 491 -3.30 -1.75 -10.83
N PRO A 492 -2.22 -1.81 -11.63
CA PRO A 492 -1.00 -2.52 -11.24
C PRO A 492 -0.36 -1.85 -10.01
N ILE A 493 0.24 -2.66 -9.14
CA ILE A 493 1.01 -2.15 -8.00
C ILE A 493 2.38 -1.74 -8.55
N SER A 494 2.75 -0.46 -8.38
CA SER A 494 4.10 -0.01 -8.73
C SER A 494 5.09 -0.58 -7.71
N VAL A 495 6.08 -1.33 -8.19
CA VAL A 495 7.13 -1.91 -7.36
C VAL A 495 8.37 -1.02 -7.49
N PRO A 496 8.88 -0.45 -6.39
CA PRO A 496 10.13 0.30 -6.42
C PRO A 496 11.31 -0.57 -6.89
N PRO A 497 12.33 0.01 -7.55
CA PRO A 497 13.52 -0.75 -7.93
C PRO A 497 14.31 -1.20 -6.69
N PRO A 498 14.91 -2.41 -6.70
CA PRO A 498 15.78 -2.85 -5.62
C PRO A 498 17.11 -2.08 -5.67
N VAL A 499 17.63 -1.74 -4.49
CA VAL A 499 18.84 -0.90 -4.34
C VAL A 499 19.97 -1.61 -3.60
N PHE A 500 19.65 -2.68 -2.87
CA PHE A 500 20.62 -3.54 -2.20
C PHE A 500 20.67 -4.90 -2.87
N SER A 501 21.82 -5.55 -2.79
CA SER A 501 22.04 -6.89 -3.31
C SER A 501 22.89 -7.73 -2.35
N VAL A 502 22.66 -9.03 -2.33
CA VAL A 502 23.41 -10.01 -1.54
C VAL A 502 23.68 -11.24 -2.38
N SER A 503 24.91 -11.75 -2.35
CA SER A 503 25.25 -13.02 -2.98
C SER A 503 24.79 -14.18 -2.12
N ILE A 504 24.23 -15.22 -2.75
CA ILE A 504 23.74 -16.43 -2.11
C ILE A 504 24.34 -17.63 -2.83
N GLU A 505 25.00 -18.49 -2.07
CA GLU A 505 25.63 -19.70 -2.57
C GLU A 505 25.10 -20.92 -1.82
N PRO A 506 24.77 -22.02 -2.51
CA PRO A 506 24.45 -23.27 -1.83
C PRO A 506 25.73 -23.88 -1.25
N THR A 507 25.70 -24.30 0.02
CA THR A 507 26.86 -24.94 0.66
C THR A 507 27.18 -26.30 0.00
N THR A 508 26.18 -26.98 -0.55
CA THR A 508 26.37 -28.23 -1.31
C THR A 508 25.58 -28.25 -2.62
N VAL A 509 26.01 -29.07 -3.58
CA VAL A 509 25.30 -29.24 -4.87
C VAL A 509 23.89 -29.81 -4.69
N ALA A 510 23.65 -30.59 -3.63
CA ALA A 510 22.33 -31.12 -3.31
C ALA A 510 21.37 -30.01 -2.85
N ASP A 511 21.89 -29.04 -2.08
CA ASP A 511 21.12 -27.91 -1.59
C ASP A 511 20.74 -26.91 -2.69
N LYS A 512 21.46 -26.91 -3.82
CA LYS A 512 21.15 -26.03 -4.97
C LYS A 512 19.69 -26.11 -5.42
N ARG A 513 19.14 -27.32 -5.59
CA ARG A 513 17.74 -27.50 -6.00
C ARG A 513 16.76 -26.99 -4.95
N LYS A 514 17.06 -27.22 -3.67
CA LYS A 514 16.23 -26.75 -2.56
C LYS A 514 16.26 -25.22 -2.48
N LEU A 515 17.44 -24.63 -2.64
CA LEU A 515 17.67 -23.20 -2.68
C LEU A 515 16.89 -22.54 -3.83
N GLU A 516 17.02 -23.04 -5.05
CA GLU A 516 16.25 -22.54 -6.22
C GLU A 516 14.73 -22.63 -5.98
N SER A 517 14.24 -23.75 -5.45
CA SER A 517 12.80 -23.90 -5.14
C SER A 517 12.33 -22.93 -4.06
N SER A 518 13.17 -22.67 -3.04
CA SER A 518 12.87 -21.81 -1.91
C SER A 518 12.91 -20.33 -2.29
N LEU A 519 13.90 -19.92 -3.09
CA LEU A 519 13.98 -18.59 -3.69
C LEU A 519 12.79 -18.34 -4.63
N GLY A 520 12.37 -19.34 -5.40
CA GLY A 520 11.17 -19.27 -6.23
C GLY A 520 9.89 -19.02 -5.44
N VAL A 521 9.81 -19.51 -4.19
CA VAL A 521 8.69 -19.18 -3.27
C VAL A 521 8.81 -17.74 -2.78
N LEU A 522 9.99 -17.32 -2.31
CA LEU A 522 10.22 -15.96 -1.80
C LEU A 522 9.92 -14.86 -2.84
N LEU A 523 10.37 -15.06 -4.09
CA LEU A 523 10.11 -14.11 -5.19
C LEU A 523 8.61 -13.96 -5.51
N LYS A 524 7.80 -14.99 -5.25
CA LYS A 524 6.34 -14.94 -5.44
C LYS A 524 5.65 -14.22 -4.30
N GLU A 525 6.14 -14.41 -3.07
CA GLU A 525 5.65 -13.70 -1.88
C GLU A 525 5.93 -12.19 -2.00
N ASP A 526 7.16 -11.84 -2.37
CA ASP A 526 7.61 -10.46 -2.53
C ASP A 526 8.18 -10.17 -3.94
N PRO A 527 7.40 -9.52 -4.83
CA PRO A 527 7.87 -9.10 -6.14
C PRO A 527 8.89 -7.94 -6.11
N SER A 528 9.16 -7.34 -4.95
CA SER A 528 10.25 -6.35 -4.81
C SER A 528 11.63 -7.00 -4.74
N LEU A 529 11.69 -8.31 -4.46
CA LEU A 529 12.91 -9.10 -4.57
C LEU A 529 13.18 -9.44 -6.04
N LYS A 530 14.45 -9.34 -6.45
CA LYS A 530 14.92 -9.78 -7.76
C LYS A 530 16.06 -10.77 -7.59
N LEU A 531 16.08 -11.80 -8.43
CA LEU A 531 17.14 -12.79 -8.45
C LEU A 531 17.82 -12.74 -9.80
N ASP A 532 19.12 -12.41 -9.78
CA ASP A 532 19.99 -12.45 -10.94
C ASP A 532 20.97 -13.62 -10.80
N TYR A 533 21.32 -14.26 -11.91
CA TYR A 533 22.33 -15.31 -11.95
C TYR A 533 23.55 -14.78 -12.68
N ASP A 534 24.69 -14.77 -11.99
CA ASP A 534 25.95 -14.40 -12.61
C ASP A 534 26.59 -15.65 -13.23
N GLU A 535 26.64 -15.68 -14.57
CA GLU A 535 27.22 -16.79 -15.32
C GLU A 535 28.74 -16.92 -15.15
N GLU A 536 29.45 -15.83 -14.79
CA GLU A 536 30.91 -15.80 -14.68
C GLU A 536 31.37 -16.35 -13.31
N SER A 537 30.72 -15.92 -12.22
CA SER A 537 31.00 -16.44 -10.87
C SER A 537 30.20 -17.70 -10.51
N GLY A 538 29.10 -17.96 -11.22
CA GLY A 538 28.15 -19.01 -10.90
C GLY A 538 27.30 -18.72 -9.64
N GLN A 539 27.38 -17.51 -9.10
CA GLN A 539 26.67 -17.08 -7.90
C GLN A 539 25.25 -16.60 -8.22
N MET A 540 24.35 -16.73 -7.24
CA MET A 540 23.03 -16.11 -7.29
C MET A 540 23.06 -14.79 -6.53
N ILE A 541 22.57 -13.72 -7.15
CA ILE A 541 22.52 -12.38 -6.55
C ILE A 541 21.05 -12.06 -6.26
N LEU A 542 20.71 -11.97 -4.98
CA LEU A 542 19.39 -11.56 -4.52
C LEU A 542 19.41 -10.06 -4.23
N SER A 543 18.54 -9.31 -4.91
CA SER A 543 18.40 -7.87 -4.75
C SER A 543 17.08 -7.51 -4.07
N GLY A 544 17.09 -6.48 -3.23
CA GLY A 544 15.93 -6.02 -2.44
C GLY A 544 15.94 -4.52 -2.16
N MET A 545 14.86 -4.03 -1.55
CA MET A 545 14.64 -2.59 -1.29
C MET A 545 15.43 -2.02 -0.10
N GLY A 546 15.84 -2.85 0.86
CA GLY A 546 16.46 -2.40 2.11
C GLY A 546 17.41 -3.43 2.71
N GLU A 547 18.29 -2.98 3.59
CA GLU A 547 19.19 -3.85 4.38
C GLU A 547 18.37 -4.79 5.29
N LEU A 548 17.43 -4.23 6.07
CA LEU A 548 16.57 -5.01 6.96
C LEU A 548 15.75 -6.04 6.18
N HIS A 549 15.30 -5.66 4.99
CA HIS A 549 14.51 -6.51 4.11
C HIS A 549 15.32 -7.74 3.63
N LEU A 550 16.57 -7.54 3.22
CA LEU A 550 17.44 -8.66 2.83
C LEU A 550 17.85 -9.53 4.03
N ASP A 551 18.08 -8.93 5.21
CA ASP A 551 18.39 -9.67 6.44
C ASP A 551 17.24 -10.60 6.85
N ILE A 552 15.99 -10.11 6.78
CA ILE A 552 14.80 -10.94 7.04
C ILE A 552 14.71 -12.06 6.00
N THR A 553 14.94 -11.74 4.73
CA THR A 553 14.87 -12.74 3.65
C THR A 553 15.93 -13.84 3.85
N LYS A 554 17.15 -13.46 4.24
CA LYS A 554 18.23 -14.39 4.60
C LYS A 554 17.83 -15.32 5.74
N ASP A 555 17.33 -14.75 6.83
CA ASP A 555 16.94 -15.54 8.00
C ASP A 555 15.75 -16.47 7.68
N ARG A 556 14.78 -16.04 6.87
CA ARG A 556 13.69 -16.92 6.40
C ARG A 556 14.22 -18.07 5.55
N LEU A 557 15.22 -17.82 4.71
CA LEU A 557 15.87 -18.85 3.89
C LEU A 557 16.54 -19.92 4.78
N ILE A 558 17.28 -19.49 5.80
CA ILE A 558 18.09 -20.36 6.67
C ILE A 558 17.22 -21.02 7.75
N ASN A 559 16.40 -20.26 8.47
CA ASN A 559 15.66 -20.73 9.64
C ASN A 559 14.30 -21.34 9.27
N ASP A 560 13.50 -20.66 8.44
CA ASP A 560 12.13 -21.13 8.13
C ASP A 560 12.17 -22.28 7.11
N MET A 561 12.85 -22.06 5.98
CA MET A 561 12.92 -23.04 4.88
C MET A 561 14.03 -24.08 5.07
N LYS A 562 14.88 -23.89 6.10
CA LYS A 562 15.97 -24.81 6.47
C LYS A 562 16.90 -25.09 5.30
N VAL A 563 17.26 -24.06 4.54
CA VAL A 563 18.18 -24.18 3.41
C VAL A 563 19.59 -23.89 3.90
N HIS A 564 20.53 -24.78 3.60
CA HIS A 564 21.94 -24.58 3.86
C HIS A 564 22.54 -23.75 2.71
N ALA A 565 22.60 -22.44 2.91
CA ALA A 565 23.18 -21.49 1.98
C ALA A 565 24.08 -20.50 2.70
N ASP A 566 25.23 -20.21 2.09
CA ASP A 566 26.14 -19.18 2.52
C ASP A 566 25.71 -17.86 1.89
N VAL A 567 25.38 -16.89 2.74
CA VAL A 567 24.88 -15.58 2.32
C VAL A 567 25.97 -14.54 2.57
N GLY A 568 26.36 -13.84 1.51
CA GLY A 568 27.35 -12.78 1.53
C GLY A 568 26.91 -11.55 2.34
N LYS A 569 27.74 -10.52 2.33
CA LYS A 569 27.38 -9.22 2.92
C LYS A 569 26.49 -8.46 1.96
N VAL A 570 25.54 -7.68 2.50
CA VAL A 570 24.71 -6.76 1.73
C VAL A 570 25.62 -5.70 1.09
N ARG A 571 25.49 -5.53 -0.23
CA ARG A 571 26.21 -4.53 -1.04
C ARG A 571 25.21 -3.66 -1.79
N VAL A 572 25.62 -2.43 -2.10
CA VAL A 572 24.84 -1.53 -2.97
C VAL A 572 24.95 -1.99 -4.41
N THR A 573 23.84 -1.98 -5.14
CA THR A 573 23.82 -2.31 -6.56
C THR A 573 24.29 -1.11 -7.39
N TYR A 574 25.44 -1.25 -8.04
CA TYR A 574 25.94 -0.28 -9.02
C TYR A 574 25.51 -0.66 -10.43
N LYS A 575 25.48 0.33 -11.33
CA LYS A 575 25.23 0.14 -12.76
C LYS A 575 26.31 0.85 -13.58
N GLU A 576 26.33 0.65 -14.89
CA GLU A 576 27.23 1.39 -15.78
C GLU A 576 26.45 2.29 -16.74
N THR A 577 27.09 3.36 -17.20
CA THR A 577 26.60 4.18 -18.32
C THR A 577 27.77 4.64 -19.18
N ILE A 578 27.46 5.06 -20.40
CA ILE A 578 28.39 5.80 -21.26
C ILE A 578 28.31 7.29 -20.96
N ILE A 579 29.41 8.01 -21.20
CA ILE A 579 29.51 9.48 -21.07
C ILE A 579 29.36 10.13 -22.45
N CYS A 580 29.96 9.54 -23.47
CA CYS A 580 29.98 10.04 -24.84
C CYS A 580 29.10 9.19 -25.76
N PRO A 581 28.42 9.81 -26.73
CA PRO A 581 27.65 9.07 -27.73
C PRO A 581 28.58 8.22 -28.59
N SER A 582 28.12 7.02 -28.93
CA SER A 582 28.82 6.14 -29.85
C SER A 582 28.62 6.60 -31.31
N PRO A 583 29.59 6.31 -32.20
CA PRO A 583 29.37 6.46 -33.64
C PRO A 583 28.21 5.58 -34.12
N GLU A 584 27.68 5.91 -35.29
CA GLU A 584 26.64 5.11 -35.94
C GLU A 584 27.25 3.80 -36.49
N VAL A 585 26.66 2.66 -36.09
CA VAL A 585 27.08 1.33 -36.53
C VAL A 585 26.02 0.70 -37.40
N ILE A 586 26.47 0.14 -38.53
CA ILE A 586 25.63 -0.57 -39.48
C ILE A 586 25.98 -2.06 -39.45
N LYS A 587 25.05 -2.88 -38.95
CA LYS A 587 25.23 -4.35 -38.95
C LYS A 587 24.36 -5.04 -39.99
N ARG A 588 24.86 -6.15 -40.52
CA ARG A 588 24.15 -7.04 -41.44
C ARG A 588 24.25 -8.48 -40.94
N VAL A 589 23.13 -9.19 -40.93
CA VAL A 589 23.04 -10.60 -40.54
C VAL A 589 22.15 -11.33 -41.54
N ASP A 590 22.60 -12.49 -42.02
CA ASP A 590 21.84 -13.31 -42.96
C ASP A 590 20.68 -14.01 -42.25
N ALA A 591 19.55 -14.15 -42.94
CA ALA A 591 18.40 -14.87 -42.43
C ALA A 591 18.71 -16.37 -42.31
N THR A 592 18.28 -17.01 -41.23
CA THR A 592 18.35 -18.48 -41.05
C THR A 592 17.64 -19.24 -42.16
N ASP A 593 16.64 -18.60 -42.75
CA ASP A 593 15.73 -19.19 -43.73
C ASP A 593 16.22 -18.98 -45.18
N GLY A 594 17.40 -18.36 -45.36
CA GLY A 594 17.99 -18.08 -46.69
C GLY A 594 17.31 -16.96 -47.47
N SER A 595 16.31 -16.30 -46.90
CA SER A 595 15.46 -15.27 -47.52
C SER A 595 16.13 -13.90 -47.74
N GLY A 596 17.44 -13.78 -47.53
CA GLY A 596 18.21 -12.53 -47.64
C GLY A 596 18.88 -12.09 -46.35
N PHE A 597 19.14 -10.78 -46.21
CA PHE A 597 19.86 -10.20 -45.06
C PHE A 597 19.04 -9.14 -44.32
N PHE A 598 19.15 -9.14 -43.00
CA PHE A 598 18.68 -8.07 -42.13
C PHE A 598 19.78 -7.03 -41.96
N LYS A 599 19.41 -5.75 -41.95
CA LYS A 599 20.35 -4.64 -41.72
C LYS A 599 19.76 -3.64 -40.74
N ILE A 600 20.55 -3.24 -39.75
CA ILE A 600 20.18 -2.18 -38.79
C ILE A 600 21.31 -1.17 -38.66
N SER A 601 20.94 0.10 -38.56
CA SER A 601 21.79 1.25 -38.28
C SER A 601 21.35 1.89 -36.97
N LEU A 602 22.26 1.97 -36.00
CA LEU A 602 21.97 2.52 -34.69
C LEU A 602 23.16 3.30 -34.12
N SER A 603 22.87 4.19 -33.18
CA SER A 603 23.84 4.88 -32.33
C SER A 603 23.35 4.82 -30.88
N VAL A 604 24.28 4.72 -29.94
CA VAL A 604 24.01 4.61 -28.51
C VAL A 604 24.44 5.91 -27.83
N ASP A 605 23.59 6.45 -26.98
CA ASP A 605 23.79 7.70 -26.25
C ASP A 605 23.35 7.51 -24.79
N SER A 606 23.60 8.47 -23.91
CA SER A 606 23.12 8.41 -22.52
C SER A 606 22.48 9.71 -22.09
N PHE A 607 21.76 9.66 -20.98
CA PHE A 607 21.12 10.82 -20.38
C PHE A 607 21.20 10.76 -18.85
N GLU A 608 20.92 11.89 -18.21
CA GLU A 608 20.85 11.99 -16.76
C GLU A 608 19.41 12.24 -16.31
N GLY A 609 18.98 11.57 -15.24
CA GLY A 609 17.61 11.65 -14.71
C GLY A 609 16.69 10.54 -15.20
N SER A 610 15.39 10.71 -15.02
CA SER A 610 14.35 9.74 -15.36
C SER A 610 13.98 9.81 -16.84
N ALA A 611 13.76 8.66 -17.47
CA ALA A 611 13.39 8.53 -18.88
C ALA A 611 12.14 9.37 -19.25
N GLU A 612 11.17 9.44 -18.33
CA GLU A 612 9.89 10.17 -18.51
C GLU A 612 10.08 11.69 -18.64
N ASN A 613 11.14 12.24 -18.05
CA ASN A 613 11.41 13.67 -18.05
C ASN A 613 12.35 14.11 -19.19
N THR A 614 12.71 13.19 -20.09
CA THR A 614 13.62 13.50 -21.19
C THR A 614 12.88 14.13 -22.36
N ASP A 615 13.59 14.98 -23.12
CA ASP A 615 13.07 15.60 -24.35
C ASP A 615 12.61 14.54 -25.38
N TYR A 616 13.22 13.35 -25.34
CA TYR A 616 12.84 12.20 -26.16
C TYR A 616 11.42 11.68 -25.86
N PHE A 617 10.91 11.86 -24.64
CA PHE A 617 9.58 11.42 -24.23
C PHE A 617 8.51 12.47 -24.54
N ASN A 618 8.87 13.76 -24.45
CA ASN A 618 7.95 14.89 -24.65
C ASN A 618 7.69 15.24 -26.13
N GLY A 619 8.33 14.54 -27.08
CA GLY A 619 7.93 14.52 -28.48
C GLY A 619 8.20 15.80 -29.28
N GLU A 620 9.22 16.58 -28.92
CA GLU A 620 9.60 17.78 -29.71
C GLU A 620 10.18 17.40 -31.09
N ASP A 621 10.76 16.21 -31.21
CA ASP A 621 11.14 15.59 -32.48
C ASP A 621 10.11 14.52 -32.85
N ASP A 622 9.67 14.44 -34.10
CA ASP A 622 8.75 13.43 -34.70
C ASP A 622 9.25 11.95 -34.59
N SER A 623 9.92 11.58 -33.50
CA SER A 623 10.57 10.30 -33.24
C SER A 623 9.72 9.45 -32.31
N GLU A 624 9.62 8.15 -32.59
CA GLU A 624 8.84 7.20 -31.77
C GLU A 624 9.71 6.72 -30.60
N CYS A 625 9.29 7.02 -29.37
CA CYS A 625 10.01 6.62 -28.16
C CYS A 625 9.38 5.38 -27.52
N HIS A 626 10.20 4.38 -27.23
CA HIS A 626 9.82 3.19 -26.48
C HIS A 626 10.69 3.07 -25.22
N PRO A 627 10.16 3.44 -24.04
CA PRO A 627 10.85 3.16 -22.79
C PRO A 627 10.88 1.66 -22.52
N LEU A 628 12.03 1.18 -22.05
CA LEU A 628 12.18 -0.18 -21.56
C LEU A 628 11.66 -0.26 -20.13
N GLU A 629 11.05 -1.40 -19.77
CA GLU A 629 10.50 -1.62 -18.42
C GLU A 629 11.58 -1.66 -17.33
N TYR A 630 12.86 -1.85 -17.70
CA TYR A 630 13.97 -2.03 -16.78
C TYR A 630 15.15 -1.09 -17.06
N ASP A 631 15.86 -0.72 -15.99
CA ASP A 631 17.12 0.04 -16.01
C ASP A 631 17.06 1.43 -16.68
N ASN A 632 15.87 2.05 -16.72
CA ASN A 632 15.66 3.42 -17.21
C ASN A 632 16.22 3.64 -18.62
N ASN A 633 16.15 2.63 -19.48
CA ASN A 633 16.70 2.66 -20.82
C ASN A 633 15.61 3.04 -21.85
N LEU A 634 16.03 3.73 -22.91
CA LEU A 634 15.15 4.28 -23.94
C LEU A 634 15.54 3.74 -25.32
N ILE A 635 14.55 3.41 -26.14
CA ILE A 635 14.74 3.19 -27.58
C ILE A 635 14.02 4.30 -28.33
N VAL A 636 14.75 5.01 -29.17
CA VAL A 636 14.20 6.09 -29.99
C VAL A 636 14.32 5.69 -31.45
N PHE A 637 13.20 5.66 -32.16
CA PHE A 637 13.16 5.44 -33.61
C PHE A 637 13.04 6.79 -34.31
N ASP A 638 13.99 7.06 -35.21
CA ASP A 638 13.88 8.22 -36.08
C ASP A 638 12.64 8.10 -36.99
N LYS A 639 12.08 9.25 -37.40
CA LYS A 639 10.92 9.36 -38.29
C LYS A 639 10.98 8.47 -39.55
N TYR A 640 12.18 8.23 -40.07
CA TYR A 640 12.43 7.44 -41.28
C TYR A 640 13.17 6.12 -41.01
N ALA A 641 13.12 5.63 -39.77
CA ALA A 641 13.82 4.41 -39.38
C ALA A 641 13.22 3.16 -40.03
N ALA A 642 11.90 3.11 -40.18
CA ALA A 642 11.21 1.97 -40.76
C ALA A 642 11.36 1.92 -42.30
N PRO A 643 11.39 0.71 -42.90
CA PRO A 643 11.38 0.55 -44.35
C PRO A 643 10.17 1.23 -45.01
N ASP A 644 10.33 1.75 -46.22
CA ASP A 644 9.26 2.48 -46.92
C ASP A 644 7.97 1.67 -47.10
N PHE A 645 8.08 0.34 -47.29
CA PHE A 645 6.91 -0.53 -47.40
C PHE A 645 6.18 -0.72 -46.06
N VAL A 646 6.91 -0.79 -44.93
CA VAL A 646 6.32 -0.84 -43.58
C VAL A 646 5.65 0.49 -43.26
N ARG A 647 6.32 1.61 -43.56
CA ARG A 647 5.76 2.95 -43.35
C ARG A 647 4.48 3.16 -44.16
N LYS A 648 4.49 2.80 -45.45
CA LYS A 648 3.29 2.87 -46.29
C LYS A 648 2.16 1.99 -45.76
N ALA A 649 2.45 0.77 -45.29
CA ALA A 649 1.45 -0.12 -44.68
C ALA A 649 0.90 0.40 -43.34
N LEU A 650 1.70 1.15 -42.56
CA LEU A 650 1.24 1.77 -41.31
C LEU A 650 0.42 3.05 -41.55
N THR A 651 0.66 3.76 -42.67
CA THR A 651 0.02 5.07 -42.95
C THR A 651 -1.22 4.94 -43.85
N ASN A 652 -1.25 3.98 -44.78
CA ASN A 652 -2.36 3.78 -45.71
C ASN A 652 -3.25 2.60 -45.27
N GLU A 653 -4.50 2.89 -44.89
CA GLU A 653 -5.46 1.89 -44.41
C GLU A 653 -5.88 0.82 -45.46
N ASP A 654 -5.66 1.10 -46.75
CA ASP A 654 -6.11 0.23 -47.86
C ASP A 654 -5.05 -0.78 -48.34
N GLN A 655 -3.86 -0.81 -47.74
CA GLN A 655 -2.77 -1.66 -48.19
C GLN A 655 -2.61 -2.88 -47.26
N GLU A 656 -2.73 -4.09 -47.82
CA GLU A 656 -2.50 -5.33 -47.07
C GLU A 656 -1.08 -5.37 -46.51
N TRP A 657 -0.95 -5.83 -45.27
CA TRP A 657 0.34 -5.97 -44.60
C TRP A 657 1.26 -6.91 -45.42
N PRO A 658 2.39 -6.42 -45.94
CA PRO A 658 3.14 -7.12 -46.99
C PRO A 658 4.03 -8.26 -46.49
N LEU A 659 4.16 -8.42 -45.17
CA LEU A 659 5.07 -9.38 -44.54
C LEU A 659 4.30 -10.52 -43.88
N SER A 660 4.91 -11.70 -43.82
CA SER A 660 4.37 -12.81 -43.03
C SER A 660 4.40 -12.53 -41.51
N ILE A 661 5.38 -11.74 -41.06
CA ILE A 661 5.63 -11.40 -39.66
C ILE A 661 4.85 -10.13 -39.29
N ASN A 662 4.10 -10.16 -38.20
CA ASN A 662 3.37 -8.99 -37.69
C ASN A 662 4.33 -7.90 -37.17
N TYR A 663 3.97 -6.62 -37.35
CA TYR A 663 4.75 -5.47 -36.88
C TYR A 663 5.12 -5.56 -35.39
N GLU A 664 4.18 -5.97 -34.54
CA GLU A 664 4.43 -6.13 -33.10
C GLU A 664 5.55 -7.14 -32.80
N HIS A 665 5.65 -8.22 -33.58
CA HIS A 665 6.72 -9.21 -33.40
C HIS A 665 8.08 -8.66 -33.83
N LEU A 666 8.13 -7.81 -34.87
CA LEU A 666 9.35 -7.14 -35.28
C LEU A 666 9.83 -6.16 -34.20
N MET A 667 8.91 -5.36 -33.64
CA MET A 667 9.24 -4.43 -32.56
C MET A 667 9.70 -5.17 -31.30
N ARG A 668 9.01 -6.24 -30.90
CA ARG A 668 9.47 -7.09 -29.77
C ARG A 668 10.85 -7.69 -30.02
N ALA A 669 11.16 -8.08 -31.25
CA ALA A 669 12.48 -8.63 -31.59
C ALA A 669 13.59 -7.57 -31.45
N ILE A 670 13.36 -6.34 -31.90
CA ILE A 670 14.30 -5.22 -31.73
C ILE A 670 14.47 -4.89 -30.25
N VAL A 671 13.36 -4.72 -29.51
CA VAL A 671 13.37 -4.43 -28.07
C VAL A 671 14.15 -5.50 -27.31
N SER A 672 13.84 -6.78 -27.55
CA SER A 672 14.53 -7.91 -26.90
C SER A 672 16.02 -7.95 -27.23
N GLY A 673 16.42 -7.66 -28.47
CA GLY A 673 17.83 -7.65 -28.84
C GLY A 673 18.61 -6.47 -28.25
N VAL A 674 17.98 -5.29 -28.11
CA VAL A 674 18.56 -4.16 -27.39
C VAL A 674 18.69 -4.47 -25.90
N THR A 675 17.61 -4.93 -25.25
CA THR A 675 17.63 -5.30 -23.82
C THR A 675 18.72 -6.34 -23.53
N GLY A 676 18.80 -7.39 -24.34
CA GLY A 676 19.81 -8.44 -24.19
C GLY A 676 21.24 -8.00 -24.52
N ALA A 677 21.44 -6.86 -25.20
CA ALA A 677 22.76 -6.28 -25.41
C ALA A 677 23.19 -5.39 -24.24
N LEU A 678 22.28 -4.57 -23.70
CA LEU A 678 22.55 -3.68 -22.57
C LEU A 678 22.84 -4.45 -21.27
N GLN A 679 22.29 -5.66 -21.13
CA GLN A 679 22.54 -6.54 -19.98
C GLN A 679 23.94 -7.18 -19.97
N VAL A 680 24.63 -7.26 -21.12
CA VAL A 680 26.01 -7.79 -21.19
C VAL A 680 27.00 -6.87 -20.45
N GLY A 681 26.58 -5.63 -20.22
CA GLY A 681 27.29 -4.67 -19.39
C GLY A 681 28.37 -3.88 -20.11
N GLY A 682 28.90 -2.87 -19.43
CA GLY A 682 29.96 -2.02 -19.97
C GLY A 682 31.37 -2.61 -19.77
N LYS A 683 32.40 -1.83 -20.09
CA LYS A 683 33.79 -2.32 -20.10
C LYS A 683 34.50 -2.22 -18.75
N ILE A 684 33.93 -1.50 -17.76
CA ILE A 684 34.63 -1.21 -16.51
C ILE A 684 34.51 -2.38 -15.53
N ALA A 685 33.28 -2.71 -15.15
CA ALA A 685 32.95 -3.75 -14.18
C ALA A 685 31.95 -4.77 -14.78
N ARG A 686 31.65 -4.67 -16.08
CA ARG A 686 30.65 -5.49 -16.78
C ARG A 686 29.26 -5.43 -16.14
N LEU A 687 28.93 -4.32 -15.49
CA LEU A 687 27.61 -4.12 -14.90
C LEU A 687 26.59 -3.72 -15.97
N PRO A 688 25.30 -4.10 -15.82
CA PRO A 688 24.25 -3.74 -16.76
C PRO A 688 24.20 -2.23 -17.01
N LEU A 689 24.01 -1.86 -18.27
CA LEU A 689 23.92 -0.46 -18.68
C LEU A 689 22.57 0.15 -18.30
N HIS A 690 22.60 1.34 -17.72
CA HIS A 690 21.45 2.07 -17.21
C HIS A 690 21.45 3.52 -17.72
N SER A 691 20.27 4.11 -17.94
CA SER A 691 20.09 5.46 -18.50
C SER A 691 20.71 5.65 -19.89
N VAL A 692 20.58 4.64 -20.74
CA VAL A 692 21.08 4.64 -22.11
C VAL A 692 19.93 4.83 -23.11
N VAL A 693 20.16 5.66 -24.12
CA VAL A 693 19.26 5.87 -25.26
C VAL A 693 19.86 5.19 -26.49
N VAL A 694 19.15 4.21 -27.05
CA VAL A 694 19.50 3.59 -28.32
C VAL A 694 18.68 4.24 -29.43
N LYS A 695 19.35 5.04 -30.26
CA LYS A 695 18.74 5.71 -31.42
C LYS A 695 18.85 4.81 -32.63
N ILE A 696 17.71 4.32 -33.12
CA ILE A 696 17.62 3.51 -34.33
C ILE A 696 17.38 4.44 -35.51
N ARG A 697 18.43 4.62 -36.32
CA ARG A 697 18.40 5.51 -37.50
C ARG A 697 17.67 4.87 -38.67
N LYS A 698 17.95 3.59 -38.94
CA LYS A 698 17.35 2.87 -40.07
C LYS A 698 17.44 1.36 -39.87
N TRP A 699 16.38 0.64 -40.22
CA TRP A 699 16.39 -0.82 -40.28
C TRP A 699 15.75 -1.33 -41.57
N SER A 700 16.18 -2.49 -42.04
CA SER A 700 15.63 -3.15 -43.22
C SER A 700 15.59 -4.66 -43.06
N LEU A 701 14.52 -5.26 -43.58
CA LEU A 701 14.31 -6.69 -43.63
C LEU A 701 13.96 -7.15 -45.05
N PRO A 702 14.22 -8.42 -45.41
CA PRO A 702 13.73 -8.99 -46.66
C PRO A 702 12.22 -9.28 -46.60
N ILE A 703 11.52 -9.12 -47.72
CA ILE A 703 10.06 -9.28 -47.81
C ILE A 703 9.64 -10.74 -47.54
N GLU A 704 10.49 -11.69 -47.92
CA GLU A 704 10.27 -13.14 -47.79
C GLU A 704 10.58 -13.68 -46.39
N ALA A 705 10.97 -12.83 -45.44
CA ALA A 705 11.32 -13.26 -44.09
C ALA A 705 10.14 -13.93 -43.37
N THR A 706 10.37 -15.12 -42.82
CA THR A 706 9.43 -15.87 -41.99
C THR A 706 9.70 -15.74 -40.50
N SER A 707 10.95 -15.46 -40.10
CA SER A 707 11.36 -15.34 -38.69
C SER A 707 11.96 -13.98 -38.34
N ALA A 708 11.63 -13.47 -37.14
CA ALA A 708 12.22 -12.25 -36.57
C ALA A 708 13.48 -12.51 -35.73
N ALA A 709 13.92 -13.77 -35.60
CA ALA A 709 15.07 -14.14 -34.76
C ALA A 709 16.38 -13.50 -35.26
N ALA A 710 16.58 -13.46 -36.58
CA ALA A 710 17.75 -12.83 -37.18
C ALA A 710 17.77 -11.30 -36.95
N LEU A 711 16.61 -10.65 -36.86
CA LEU A 711 16.52 -9.23 -36.49
C LEU A 711 16.94 -8.99 -35.04
N ASN A 712 16.49 -9.83 -34.11
CA ASN A 712 16.93 -9.79 -32.71
C ASN A 712 18.46 -9.92 -32.63
N GLN A 713 19.04 -10.95 -33.26
CA GLN A 713 20.49 -11.15 -33.29
C GLN A 713 21.23 -9.96 -33.93
N CYS A 714 20.73 -9.43 -35.04
CA CYS A 714 21.30 -8.27 -35.73
C CYS A 714 21.33 -7.03 -34.83
N THR A 715 20.23 -6.75 -34.12
CA THR A 715 20.13 -5.63 -33.18
C THR A 715 21.10 -5.81 -32.00
N ARG A 716 21.19 -7.01 -31.43
CA ARG A 716 22.10 -7.31 -30.31
C ARG A 716 23.56 -7.08 -30.70
N LEU A 717 23.98 -7.61 -31.86
CA LEU A 717 25.34 -7.45 -32.37
C LEU A 717 25.67 -6.00 -32.71
N ALA A 718 24.71 -5.25 -33.28
CA ALA A 718 24.91 -3.84 -33.60
C ALA A 718 25.15 -3.00 -32.35
N VAL A 719 24.38 -3.21 -31.27
CA VAL A 719 24.60 -2.52 -29.99
C VAL A 719 25.94 -2.91 -29.37
N GLN A 720 26.29 -4.20 -29.37
CA GLN A 720 27.58 -4.67 -28.85
C GLN A 720 28.78 -4.09 -29.61
N GLU A 721 28.70 -3.99 -30.94
CA GLU A 721 29.75 -3.37 -31.75
C GLU A 721 29.83 -1.85 -31.50
N SER A 722 28.68 -1.18 -31.35
CA SER A 722 28.60 0.24 -31.02
C SER A 722 29.28 0.56 -29.67
N LEU A 723 29.02 -0.27 -28.65
CA LEU A 723 29.68 -0.18 -27.34
C LEU A 723 31.15 -0.63 -27.41
N GLY A 724 31.46 -1.59 -28.28
CA GLY A 724 32.81 -2.10 -28.50
C GLY A 724 33.77 -1.06 -29.08
N GLN A 725 33.28 -0.12 -29.90
CA GLN A 725 34.08 0.96 -30.47
C GLN A 725 34.42 2.07 -29.47
N LEU A 726 33.71 2.18 -28.36
CA LEU A 726 33.99 3.17 -27.31
C LEU A 726 35.23 2.79 -26.49
N ALA A 727 36.04 3.77 -26.10
CA ALA A 727 37.16 3.57 -25.19
C ALA A 727 36.65 3.29 -23.77
N GLU A 728 37.43 2.60 -22.94
CA GLU A 728 37.10 2.34 -21.53
C GLU A 728 36.86 3.63 -20.73
N THR A 729 37.57 4.72 -21.07
CA THR A 729 37.38 6.05 -20.47
C THR A 729 36.05 6.71 -20.78
N SER A 730 35.30 6.18 -21.76
CA SER A 730 33.96 6.67 -22.11
C SER A 730 32.87 6.04 -21.26
N PHE A 731 33.20 5.06 -20.41
CA PHE A 731 32.28 4.45 -19.46
C PHE A 731 32.45 5.07 -18.07
N THR A 732 31.39 5.06 -17.28
CA THR A 732 31.43 5.40 -15.85
C THR A 732 30.44 4.56 -15.07
N LEU A 733 30.66 4.46 -13.76
CA LEU A 733 29.76 3.80 -12.84
C LEU A 733 28.63 4.76 -12.42
N LEU A 734 27.47 4.18 -12.21
CA LEU A 734 26.29 4.79 -11.63
C LEU A 734 26.11 4.27 -10.21
N GLU A 735 25.93 5.18 -9.27
CA GLU A 735 25.55 4.88 -7.89
C GLU A 735 24.11 5.37 -7.62
N PRO A 736 23.36 4.65 -6.76
CA PRO A 736 22.01 5.06 -6.38
C PRO A 736 22.06 6.26 -5.44
N LEU A 737 21.33 7.31 -5.82
CA LEU A 737 21.14 8.53 -5.06
C LEU A 737 19.78 8.50 -4.36
N MET A 738 19.81 8.81 -3.07
CA MET A 738 18.63 8.84 -2.21
C MET A 738 18.25 10.28 -1.92
N ARG A 739 16.96 10.58 -2.02
CA ARG A 739 16.39 11.77 -1.42
C ARG A 739 16.23 11.53 0.07
N ILE A 740 16.82 12.39 0.88
CA ILE A 740 16.79 12.29 2.33
C ILE A 740 15.98 13.45 2.93
N SER A 741 15.16 13.13 3.93
CA SER A 741 14.45 14.12 4.74
C SER A 741 14.70 13.79 6.21
N VAL A 742 15.42 14.68 6.89
CA VAL A 742 15.93 14.46 8.25
C VAL A 742 15.26 15.42 9.21
N PHE A 743 14.46 14.89 10.13
CA PHE A 743 13.68 15.63 11.11
C PHE A 743 14.46 15.75 12.41
N VAL A 744 14.81 16.98 12.77
CA VAL A 744 15.68 17.29 13.92
C VAL A 744 15.16 18.51 14.67
N ASN A 745 15.49 18.61 15.95
CA ASN A 745 15.22 19.84 16.70
C ASN A 745 16.29 20.88 16.39
N ASP A 746 15.96 22.16 16.61
CA ASP A 746 16.91 23.27 16.47
C ASP A 746 18.25 23.06 17.21
N GLU A 747 18.22 22.41 18.38
CA GLU A 747 19.40 22.12 19.21
C GLU A 747 20.42 21.21 18.49
N ASP A 748 19.94 20.25 17.72
CA ASP A 748 20.74 19.17 17.15
C ASP A 748 21.07 19.41 15.65
N LEU A 749 20.49 20.45 15.05
CA LEU A 749 20.61 20.78 13.62
C LEU A 749 22.06 20.86 13.15
N GLY A 750 22.92 21.55 13.90
CA GLY A 750 24.33 21.77 13.52
C GLY A 750 25.12 20.47 13.44
N ALA A 751 24.96 19.59 14.44
CA ALA A 751 25.67 18.31 14.49
C ALA A 751 25.21 17.36 13.38
N VAL A 752 23.91 17.33 13.09
CA VAL A 752 23.34 16.48 12.03
C VAL A 752 23.73 16.99 10.65
N THR A 753 23.66 18.31 10.42
CA THR A 753 24.09 18.95 9.16
C THR A 753 25.56 18.65 8.85
N GLN A 754 26.43 18.75 9.87
CA GLN A 754 27.85 18.45 9.71
C GLN A 754 28.09 16.98 9.36
N ASP A 755 27.40 16.03 10.02
CA ASP A 755 27.54 14.60 9.73
C ASP A 755 27.09 14.27 8.29
N LEU A 756 25.96 14.82 7.87
CA LEU A 756 25.42 14.66 6.51
C LEU A 756 26.39 15.17 5.44
N MET A 757 26.94 16.37 5.60
CA MET A 757 27.83 16.94 4.59
C MET A 757 29.21 16.28 4.58
N SER A 758 29.78 15.99 5.76
CA SER A 758 31.20 15.56 5.86
C SER A 758 31.40 14.06 5.76
N ALA A 759 30.61 13.26 6.48
CA ALA A 759 30.77 11.82 6.53
C ALA A 759 29.94 11.12 5.46
N ARG A 760 28.84 11.75 5.03
CA ARG A 760 27.83 11.10 4.17
C ARG A 760 27.74 11.69 2.76
N ASN A 761 28.58 12.69 2.45
CA ASN A 761 28.60 13.38 1.15
C ASN A 761 27.22 13.87 0.69
N ALA A 762 26.33 14.21 1.64
CA ALA A 762 24.99 14.65 1.32
C ALA A 762 25.02 16.09 0.79
N LYS A 763 24.32 16.32 -0.31
CA LYS A 763 24.02 17.64 -0.85
C LYS A 763 22.68 18.10 -0.28
N ILE A 764 22.75 18.99 0.70
CA ILE A 764 21.54 19.59 1.30
C ILE A 764 20.89 20.51 0.27
N THR A 765 19.62 20.26 -0.02
CA THR A 765 18.80 21.06 -0.93
C THR A 765 18.14 22.20 -0.18
N ASP A 766 17.56 21.91 0.98
CA ASP A 766 16.86 22.90 1.79
C ASP A 766 16.88 22.55 3.28
N ILE A 767 16.80 23.58 4.13
CA ILE A 767 16.60 23.43 5.57
C ILE A 767 15.35 24.21 5.93
N ASP A 768 14.29 23.44 6.07
CA ASP A 768 12.95 23.91 6.29
C ASP A 768 12.64 23.93 7.79
N GLU A 769 12.04 25.01 8.29
CA GLU A 769 11.28 24.90 9.52
C GLU A 769 10.04 24.07 9.21
N GLN A 770 9.76 23.04 10.02
CA GLN A 770 8.54 22.23 9.87
C GLN A 770 7.28 23.13 9.91
N ASP A 771 7.42 24.30 10.55
CA ASP A 771 6.40 25.34 10.63
C ASP A 771 6.39 26.33 9.44
N ASN A 772 7.24 26.23 8.40
CA ASN A 772 7.21 27.17 7.27
C ASN A 772 7.28 26.54 5.87
N SER A 773 7.49 25.23 5.74
CA SER A 773 7.81 24.59 4.45
C SER A 773 6.65 24.06 3.62
N SER A 774 5.52 24.76 3.61
CA SER A 774 4.65 24.66 2.44
C SER A 774 3.85 25.93 2.21
N THR A 775 4.27 26.67 1.20
CA THR A 775 3.57 27.80 0.58
C THR A 775 2.33 27.31 -0.18
N GLY A 776 1.48 26.51 0.46
CA GLY A 776 0.21 26.00 -0.07
C GLY A 776 -0.96 26.59 0.72
N GLN A 777 -1.98 27.09 0.04
CA GLN A 777 -3.22 27.60 0.66
C GLN A 777 -3.84 26.56 1.63
N ASP A 778 -3.66 25.27 1.35
CA ASP A 778 -4.20 24.16 2.14
C ASP A 778 -3.60 24.05 3.56
N MET A 779 -2.30 24.34 3.75
CA MET A 779 -1.66 24.27 5.08
C MET A 779 -1.92 25.53 5.92
N VAL A 780 -2.05 26.70 5.29
CA VAL A 780 -2.49 27.94 5.98
C VAL A 780 -3.91 27.77 6.51
N TRP A 781 -4.80 27.19 5.68
CA TRP A 781 -6.13 26.80 6.11
C TRP A 781 -6.06 25.79 7.26
N ALA A 782 -5.23 24.74 7.18
CA ALA A 782 -5.10 23.75 8.23
C ALA A 782 -4.68 24.36 9.59
N ARG A 783 -3.80 25.37 9.60
CA ARG A 783 -3.39 26.08 10.82
C ARG A 783 -4.50 26.90 11.44
N ASP A 784 -5.20 27.70 10.64
CA ASP A 784 -6.35 28.48 11.09
C ASP A 784 -7.45 27.56 11.65
N GLN A 785 -7.65 26.39 11.02
CA GLN A 785 -8.58 25.39 11.53
C GLN A 785 -8.09 24.73 12.82
N ALA A 786 -6.79 24.47 12.98
CA ALA A 786 -6.24 23.91 14.22
C ALA A 786 -6.39 24.86 15.41
N GLU A 787 -6.32 26.18 15.18
CA GLU A 787 -6.60 27.20 16.19
C GLU A 787 -8.09 27.29 16.54
N LYS A 788 -8.97 27.12 15.55
CA LYS A 788 -10.44 27.11 15.73
C LYS A 788 -10.98 25.82 16.35
N THR A 789 -10.24 24.72 16.22
CA THR A 789 -10.68 23.40 16.71
C THR A 789 -10.77 23.42 18.23
N TYR A 790 -11.93 23.01 18.78
CA TYR A 790 -12.10 22.87 20.22
C TYR A 790 -11.16 21.80 20.79
N ILE A 791 -10.51 22.14 21.90
CA ILE A 791 -9.64 21.21 22.63
C ILE A 791 -10.26 20.97 24.01
N PRO A 792 -10.54 19.71 24.37
CA PRO A 792 -11.00 19.40 25.72
C PRO A 792 -9.90 19.66 26.75
N TYR A 793 -10.32 19.90 27.99
CA TYR A 793 -9.39 20.09 29.09
C TYR A 793 -8.52 18.84 29.29
N ASP A 794 -7.20 19.04 29.29
CA ASP A 794 -6.23 17.98 29.50
C ASP A 794 -5.31 18.32 30.69
N PRO A 795 -5.45 17.64 31.84
CA PRO A 795 -4.65 17.93 33.03
C PRO A 795 -3.16 17.59 32.86
N THR A 796 -2.79 16.74 31.88
CA THR A 796 -1.40 16.34 31.64
C THR A 796 -0.57 17.43 30.92
N MET A 797 -1.23 18.42 30.30
CA MET A 797 -0.58 19.50 29.54
C MET A 797 0.26 20.45 30.42
N GLN A 798 0.03 20.49 31.74
CA GLN A 798 0.83 21.34 32.64
C GLN A 798 2.29 20.90 32.73
N TYR A 799 2.59 19.62 32.50
CA TYR A 799 3.95 19.07 32.52
C TYR A 799 4.76 19.37 31.24
N ILE A 800 4.13 19.89 30.19
CA ILE A 800 4.75 20.05 28.85
C ILE A 800 5.36 21.46 28.65
N LYS A 801 4.94 22.47 29.43
CA LYS A 801 5.37 23.87 29.23
C LYS A 801 6.88 24.10 29.40
N GLU A 802 7.64 23.16 29.96
CA GLU A 802 9.07 23.33 30.20
C GLU A 802 9.99 22.61 29.19
N SER A 803 9.48 21.77 28.28
CA SER A 803 10.35 20.87 27.48
C SER A 803 10.31 21.00 25.95
N GLN A 804 9.41 21.78 25.34
CA GLN A 804 9.33 21.87 23.87
C GLN A 804 8.98 23.28 23.34
N THR A 805 9.91 24.22 23.44
CA THR A 805 9.91 25.48 22.68
C THR A 805 10.97 25.52 21.57
N GLY A 806 11.63 24.40 21.27
CA GLY A 806 12.51 24.28 20.10
C GLY A 806 11.69 23.94 18.86
N GLY A 807 11.81 24.72 17.79
CA GLY A 807 11.21 24.41 16.50
C GLY A 807 11.80 23.11 15.96
N LYS A 808 10.94 22.28 15.35
CA LYS A 808 11.40 21.13 14.56
C LYS A 808 11.80 21.64 13.18
N LYS A 809 12.98 21.25 12.73
CA LYS A 809 13.50 21.52 11.39
C LYS A 809 13.61 20.23 10.59
N VAL A 810 13.44 20.37 9.29
CA VAL A 810 13.56 19.31 8.31
C VAL A 810 14.73 19.67 7.39
N ILE A 811 15.77 18.84 7.41
CA ILE A 811 16.88 18.95 6.45
C ILE A 811 16.51 18.06 5.26
N ASN A 812 16.28 18.69 4.12
CA ASN A 812 16.06 17.99 2.85
C ASN A 812 17.37 17.97 2.05
N GLY A 813 17.68 16.84 1.42
CA GLY A 813 18.88 16.72 0.61
C GLY A 813 18.94 15.46 -0.24
N GLU A 814 20.04 15.32 -0.97
CA GLU A 814 20.37 14.15 -1.78
C GLU A 814 21.67 13.52 -1.22
N ALA A 815 21.69 12.21 -1.00
CA ALA A 815 22.87 11.49 -0.50
C ALA A 815 23.07 10.13 -1.18
N PRO A 816 24.30 9.69 -1.47
CA PRO A 816 24.56 8.36 -2.00
C PRO A 816 24.11 7.27 -1.01
N LEU A 817 23.41 6.23 -1.50
CA LEU A 817 22.85 5.18 -0.63
C LEU A 817 23.93 4.48 0.21
N LYS A 818 25.10 4.19 -0.39
CA LYS A 818 26.22 3.54 0.30
C LYS A 818 26.63 4.27 1.56
N ASP A 819 26.65 5.60 1.49
CA ASP A 819 27.06 6.41 2.62
C ASP A 819 25.95 6.48 3.67
N MET A 820 24.69 6.25 3.35
CA MET A 820 23.56 6.27 4.30
C MET A 820 23.31 4.94 5.03
N ILE A 821 24.07 3.89 4.73
CA ILE A 821 23.94 2.58 5.41
C ILE A 821 24.24 2.74 6.91
N GLY A 822 23.36 2.20 7.75
CA GLY A 822 23.48 2.28 9.21
C GLY A 822 23.36 3.70 9.79
N TYR A 823 22.64 4.61 9.10
CA TYR A 823 22.47 5.98 9.59
C TYR A 823 21.51 6.11 10.78
N LEU A 824 20.50 5.24 10.91
CA LEU A 824 19.48 5.32 11.97
C LEU A 824 20.07 5.32 13.41
N PRO A 825 20.97 4.40 13.78
CA PRO A 825 21.58 4.42 15.10
C PRO A 825 22.45 5.67 15.32
N LYS A 826 23.11 6.15 14.26
CA LYS A 826 23.99 7.33 14.32
C LYS A 826 23.18 8.60 14.56
N ILE A 827 22.10 8.83 13.81
CA ILE A 827 21.27 10.01 14.02
C ILE A 827 20.58 9.97 15.38
N ARG A 828 20.12 8.80 15.84
CA ARG A 828 19.58 8.65 17.20
C ARG A 828 20.63 8.99 18.26
N SER A 829 21.88 8.60 18.08
CA SER A 829 22.96 9.00 18.98
C SER A 829 23.19 10.52 18.99
N LEU A 830 23.19 11.16 17.81
CA LEU A 830 23.39 12.61 17.66
C LEU A 830 22.27 13.43 18.28
N THR A 831 21.03 12.94 18.21
CA THR A 831 19.81 13.68 18.58
C THR A 831 19.20 13.20 19.90
N LYS A 832 19.95 12.42 20.69
CA LYS A 832 19.46 11.79 21.93
C LYS A 832 18.15 11.00 21.74
N GLY A 833 18.03 10.33 20.59
CA GLY A 833 16.89 9.49 20.21
C GLY A 833 15.72 10.23 19.56
N ARG A 834 15.79 11.57 19.40
CA ARG A 834 14.68 12.39 18.90
C ARG A 834 14.65 12.55 17.38
N GLY A 835 15.78 12.34 16.73
CA GLY A 835 15.94 12.48 15.28
C GLY A 835 15.35 11.32 14.52
N ILE A 836 14.57 11.63 13.50
CA ILE A 836 14.00 10.69 12.55
C ILE A 836 14.53 11.06 11.17
N TYR A 837 14.78 10.08 10.31
CA TYR A 837 15.08 10.35 8.92
C TYR A 837 14.29 9.42 8.02
N ASP A 838 13.94 9.93 6.85
CA ASP A 838 13.33 9.19 5.76
C ASP A 838 14.29 9.21 4.56
N MET A 839 14.26 8.15 3.77
CA MET A 839 15.03 8.06 2.54
C MET A 839 14.18 7.42 1.43
N GLU A 840 14.21 8.01 0.25
CA GLU A 840 13.55 7.48 -0.93
C GLU A 840 14.55 7.39 -2.09
N TYR A 841 14.43 6.33 -2.88
CA TYR A 841 15.22 6.24 -4.11
C TYR A 841 14.79 7.35 -5.07
N GLU A 842 15.73 8.18 -5.49
CA GLU A 842 15.45 9.27 -6.42
C GLU A 842 15.88 8.92 -7.85
N ARG A 843 17.17 8.58 -8.03
CA ARG A 843 17.74 8.28 -9.35
C ARG A 843 19.12 7.62 -9.23
N MET A 844 19.62 7.11 -10.35
CA MET A 844 21.04 6.78 -10.50
C MET A 844 21.84 8.04 -10.87
N GLN A 845 23.00 8.24 -10.23
CA GLN A 845 23.94 9.34 -10.51
C GLN A 845 25.30 8.80 -10.94
N ARG A 846 25.97 9.50 -11.87
CA ARG A 846 27.35 9.19 -12.27
C ARG A 846 28.30 9.39 -11.10
N ALA A 847 29.02 8.33 -10.73
CA ALA A 847 30.04 8.37 -9.70
C ALA A 847 31.22 9.25 -10.15
N THR A 848 31.80 10.00 -9.21
CA THR A 848 32.99 10.80 -9.49
C THR A 848 34.21 9.90 -9.73
N PRO A 849 35.25 10.33 -10.47
CA PRO A 849 36.40 9.48 -10.77
C PRO A 849 37.14 8.93 -9.54
N GLY A 850 37.16 9.68 -8.43
CA GLY A 850 37.70 9.19 -7.15
C GLY A 850 36.85 8.08 -6.56
N ARG A 851 35.52 8.28 -6.56
CA ARG A 851 34.54 7.31 -6.08
C ARG A 851 34.50 6.03 -6.91
N VAL A 852 34.69 6.13 -8.23
CA VAL A 852 34.79 4.96 -9.12
C VAL A 852 35.92 4.02 -8.69
N ARG A 853 37.09 4.56 -8.29
CA ARG A 853 38.19 3.72 -7.79
C ARG A 853 37.83 3.02 -6.49
N GLU A 854 37.22 3.74 -5.55
CA GLU A 854 36.75 3.15 -4.29
C GLU A 854 35.69 2.06 -4.50
N ILE A 855 34.83 2.22 -5.51
CA ILE A 855 33.81 1.22 -5.83
C ILE A 855 34.47 -0.02 -6.46
N LEU A 856 35.47 0.15 -7.33
CA LEU A 856 36.17 -0.97 -7.97
C LEU A 856 37.07 -1.75 -7.01
N GLU A 857 37.56 -1.13 -5.94
CA GLU A 857 38.32 -1.80 -4.88
C GLU A 857 37.45 -2.66 -3.94
N GLN A 858 36.12 -2.47 -3.96
CA GLN A 858 35.13 -3.13 -3.09
C GLN A 858 34.44 -4.31 -3.78
#